data_AF-A0A2Z3H1X2-F1
#
_entry.id   AF-A0A2Z3H1X2-F1
#
_cell.length_a   1.000
_cell.length_b   1.000
_cell.length_c   1.000
_cell.angle_alpha   90.00
_cell.angle_beta   90.00
_cell.angle_gamma   90.00
#
_symmetry.space_group_name_H-M   'P 1'
#
loop_
_entity.id
_entity.type
_entity.pdbx_description
1 polymer ?
#
loop_
_entity_poly.entity_id
_entity_poly.type
_entity_poly.pdbx_seq_one_letter_code
_entity_poly.pdbx_strand_id
1 'polypeptide(L)'
;MTPAPKIGSSFEYLEDRALPSTFGVPWADPEHLTLSFVNDGTQTPLGASSLAQLLGSSGTSAEWKREILRAFQTWAVNANINIGLVSDGGQALGAVGAVQGDTRFGDIRIAAAGLSPDVLASAAPFSFTGSTLSGDVVLNANVPFGSVYDLYSVLLHEAGHVFGLDHEHDGHASAIHAGYEYQTGLSAEDIEHLQELYGTRTPDAFEGTGGNNTAARASAIPRNSVTQLLATADISSPSDVDYYKFTAPALTSWLSNVTVRLKAAGLSLLTAKVTVYDAAGRAVASGASTDPLSNDITLTFNPGLLGGNYTIKVEGASGDVFDVGGYKLAVDFLSIGGALSPITTALTGVLDGHTDDVLASARVLQANTGADARFDAVYRGVIEDRFDVDTYKVRTRGFAPGDAVTLNVLVWALDANGVDPRVRVFDAAGSAVAFQVLSNDRGLFSVQVLNAVAGQDYYIQVSAREGAAKTTGGYFIAADFNQLSPLVFDAVASGTTAPGAATAGETLQLDEAGVFQFALGAQAGAAGDAVTMTVYDEDGNVVFVLTARVGQPPVTATKYLTAGKYTVRYAGATTNKGAVGYGLFMTQLSQGVGPYATSTSAPATSTAPSRPTTPSSSSSGTSTSASPSPSYTYTSSSPGQSAGYYYTY
;
A
#
# COMPACT_ATOMS: atom_id res chain seq x y z
N MET A 1 -13.65 55.89 16.30
CA MET A 1 -12.52 54.94 16.25
C MET A 1 -13.07 53.58 16.61
N THR A 2 -13.44 52.82 15.60
CA THR A 2 -13.95 51.45 15.70
C THR A 2 -12.75 50.52 15.81
N PRO A 3 -12.70 49.54 16.74
CA PRO A 3 -11.60 48.60 16.78
C PRO A 3 -11.63 47.71 15.53
N ALA A 4 -10.45 47.43 14.98
CA ALA A 4 -10.26 46.49 13.88
C ALA A 4 -10.73 45.07 14.29
N PRO A 5 -11.21 44.24 13.34
CA PRO A 5 -11.56 42.86 13.63
C PRO A 5 -10.30 42.09 14.01
N LYS A 6 -10.34 41.39 15.14
CA LYS A 6 -9.35 40.36 15.47
C LYS A 6 -9.53 39.21 14.49
N ILE A 7 -8.47 38.85 13.78
CA ILE A 7 -8.35 37.58 13.06
C ILE A 7 -8.52 36.49 14.12
N GLY A 8 -9.58 35.70 14.01
CA GLY A 8 -9.79 34.53 14.86
C GLY A 8 -8.69 33.52 14.56
N SER A 9 -8.09 32.96 15.61
CA SER A 9 -7.24 31.78 15.55
C SER A 9 -8.12 30.56 15.26
N SER A 10 -8.47 30.34 13.99
CA SER A 10 -8.85 29.01 13.50
C SER A 10 -7.55 28.33 13.09
N PHE A 11 -7.20 27.24 13.77
CA PHE A 11 -6.17 26.35 13.26
C PHE A 11 -6.72 25.69 12.00
N GLU A 12 -5.97 25.76 10.90
CA GLU A 12 -6.24 24.95 9.71
C GLU A 12 -5.66 23.57 9.96
N TYR A 13 -6.52 22.57 9.87
CA TYR A 13 -6.15 21.18 10.06
C TYR A 13 -5.60 20.63 8.73
N LEU A 14 -4.55 19.83 8.82
CA LEU A 14 -4.10 18.97 7.74
C LEU A 14 -5.15 17.88 7.48
N GLU A 15 -5.89 17.45 8.53
CA GLU A 15 -7.17 16.72 8.46
C GLU A 15 -7.84 16.55 9.85
N ASP A 16 -9.17 16.35 9.92
CA ASP A 16 -9.89 15.88 11.12
C ASP A 16 -10.20 14.39 10.90
N ARG A 17 -9.70 13.50 11.79
CA ARG A 17 -9.89 12.04 11.71
C ARG A 17 -10.47 11.47 13.00
N ALA A 18 -11.78 11.26 13.02
CA ALA A 18 -12.52 10.65 14.15
C ALA A 18 -12.89 9.16 13.95
N LEU A 19 -12.42 8.50 12.89
CA LEU A 19 -12.72 7.09 12.56
C LEU A 19 -11.44 6.31 12.27
N PRO A 20 -11.42 4.99 12.52
CA PRO A 20 -10.19 4.22 12.50
C PRO A 20 -9.70 4.00 11.07
N SER A 21 -8.89 4.91 10.54
CA SER A 21 -7.83 4.49 9.63
C SER A 21 -6.91 3.56 10.42
N THR A 22 -6.67 2.36 9.90
CA THR A 22 -5.77 1.39 10.56
C THR A 22 -4.33 1.84 10.35
N PHE A 23 -3.83 2.67 11.26
CA PHE A 23 -2.41 3.00 11.36
C PHE A 23 -1.65 1.90 12.09
N GLY A 24 -0.32 1.99 12.07
CA GLY A 24 0.57 0.99 12.66
C GLY A 24 0.80 -0.24 11.80
N VAL A 25 0.31 -0.27 10.56
CA VAL A 25 0.57 -1.34 9.59
C VAL A 25 1.65 -0.87 8.61
N PRO A 26 2.86 -1.45 8.63
CA PRO A 26 3.89 -1.08 7.66
C PRO A 26 3.57 -1.64 6.28
N TRP A 27 4.21 -1.09 5.25
CA TRP A 27 4.25 -1.72 3.93
C TRP A 27 4.88 -3.11 4.00
N ALA A 28 4.37 -4.04 3.19
CA ALA A 28 4.82 -5.42 3.19
C ALA A 28 6.25 -5.60 2.63
N ASP A 29 6.65 -4.80 1.63
CA ASP A 29 8.02 -4.80 1.10
C ASP A 29 8.60 -3.37 1.03
N PRO A 30 8.98 -2.78 2.17
CA PRO A 30 9.35 -1.37 2.25
C PRO A 30 10.64 -1.02 1.51
N GLU A 31 11.49 -2.02 1.23
CA GLU A 31 12.74 -1.83 0.47
C GLU A 31 12.51 -1.70 -1.05
N HIS A 32 11.27 -1.84 -1.51
CA HIS A 32 10.90 -1.79 -2.92
C HIS A 32 9.64 -0.96 -3.17
N LEU A 33 9.41 0.09 -2.37
CA LEU A 33 8.32 1.02 -2.63
C LEU A 33 8.61 1.84 -3.88
N THR A 34 7.55 2.25 -4.55
CA THR A 34 7.61 3.11 -5.73
C THR A 34 6.72 4.32 -5.58
N LEU A 35 7.11 5.43 -6.18
CA LEU A 35 6.34 6.66 -6.20
C LEU A 35 6.09 7.11 -7.64
N SER A 36 4.89 7.62 -7.91
CA SER A 36 4.54 8.20 -9.21
C SER A 36 3.71 9.48 -9.09
N PHE A 37 3.77 10.32 -10.12
CA PHE A 37 3.02 11.57 -10.20
C PHE A 37 1.85 11.39 -11.16
N VAL A 38 0.63 11.50 -10.64
CA VAL A 38 -0.61 11.28 -11.40
C VAL A 38 -0.81 12.38 -12.43
N ASN A 39 -1.05 12.00 -13.68
CA ASN A 39 -1.29 12.96 -14.76
C ASN A 39 -2.62 13.70 -14.56
N ASP A 40 -2.66 14.98 -14.93
CA ASP A 40 -3.92 15.75 -14.96
C ASP A 40 -4.98 15.05 -15.82
N GLY A 41 -6.24 15.08 -15.37
CA GLY A 41 -7.36 14.38 -16.00
C GLY A 41 -7.57 12.93 -15.53
N THR A 42 -6.58 12.31 -14.89
CA THR A 42 -6.73 10.97 -14.30
C THR A 42 -7.79 10.98 -13.21
N GLN A 43 -8.70 10.02 -13.20
CA GLN A 43 -9.79 9.98 -12.23
C GLN A 43 -9.28 9.63 -10.82
N THR A 44 -9.63 10.47 -9.85
CA THR A 44 -9.53 10.17 -8.42
C THR A 44 -10.92 9.90 -7.85
N PRO A 45 -11.05 9.33 -6.65
CA PRO A 45 -12.34 9.25 -5.96
C PRO A 45 -13.07 10.60 -5.78
N LEU A 46 -12.34 11.71 -5.90
CA LEU A 46 -12.78 13.07 -5.59
C LEU A 46 -12.94 13.94 -6.85
N GLY A 47 -12.75 13.36 -8.03
CA GLY A 47 -12.76 14.05 -9.32
C GLY A 47 -11.46 13.87 -10.11
N ALA A 48 -11.36 14.52 -11.26
CA ALA A 48 -10.15 14.43 -12.09
C ALA A 48 -8.96 15.14 -11.44
N SER A 49 -7.78 14.53 -11.52
CA SER A 49 -6.54 15.12 -11.00
C SER A 49 -6.20 16.42 -11.73
N SER A 50 -5.67 17.41 -11.00
CA SER A 50 -5.15 18.68 -11.53
C SER A 50 -3.79 19.01 -10.93
N LEU A 51 -2.97 18.00 -10.63
CA LEU A 51 -1.68 18.14 -9.94
C LEU A 51 -0.69 19.08 -10.64
N ALA A 52 -0.46 18.88 -11.94
CA ALA A 52 0.50 19.67 -12.68
C ALA A 52 0.00 21.12 -12.85
N GLN A 53 -1.30 21.30 -13.08
CA GLN A 53 -1.94 22.61 -13.09
C GLN A 53 -1.79 23.34 -11.73
N LEU A 54 -2.03 22.66 -10.62
CA LEU A 54 -1.92 23.21 -9.28
C LEU A 54 -0.49 23.70 -8.99
N LEU A 55 0.48 22.78 -9.12
CA LEU A 55 1.87 23.03 -8.71
C LEU A 55 2.69 23.79 -9.75
N GLY A 56 2.22 23.86 -11.00
CA GLY A 56 2.82 24.69 -12.04
C GLY A 56 2.77 26.20 -11.72
N SER A 57 1.89 26.61 -10.80
CA SER A 57 1.85 27.98 -10.27
C SER A 57 2.96 28.26 -9.25
N SER A 58 3.50 27.23 -8.63
CA SER A 58 4.49 27.29 -7.55
C SER A 58 5.93 27.09 -8.04
N GLY A 59 6.13 26.53 -9.24
CA GLY A 59 7.45 26.30 -9.83
C GLY A 59 7.41 25.43 -11.09
N THR A 60 8.59 25.11 -11.63
CA THR A 60 8.73 24.17 -12.75
C THR A 60 8.42 22.73 -12.33
N SER A 61 8.10 21.85 -13.29
CA SER A 61 7.82 20.45 -12.98
C SER A 61 8.96 19.72 -12.29
N ALA A 62 10.22 20.05 -12.59
CA ALA A 62 11.35 19.43 -11.93
C ALA A 62 11.46 19.86 -10.46
N GLU A 63 11.23 21.15 -10.18
CA GLU A 63 11.35 21.72 -8.82
C GLU A 63 10.31 21.14 -7.88
N TRP A 64 9.01 21.18 -8.23
CA TRP A 64 7.99 20.67 -7.31
C TRP A 64 8.05 19.14 -7.18
N LYS A 65 8.42 18.40 -8.24
CA LYS A 65 8.61 16.93 -8.14
C LYS A 65 9.74 16.60 -7.18
N ARG A 66 10.89 17.28 -7.32
CA ARG A 66 12.02 17.09 -6.42
C ARG A 66 11.65 17.42 -4.97
N GLU A 67 10.85 18.45 -4.74
CA GLU A 67 10.44 18.85 -3.40
C GLU A 67 9.52 17.81 -2.74
N ILE A 68 8.59 17.23 -3.50
CA ILE A 68 7.76 16.11 -3.02
C ILE A 68 8.64 14.88 -2.74
N LEU A 69 9.54 14.52 -3.65
CA LEU A 69 10.49 13.42 -3.43
C LEU A 69 11.37 13.65 -2.21
N ARG A 70 11.75 14.90 -1.94
CA ARG A 70 12.52 15.27 -0.75
C ARG A 70 11.75 14.98 0.53
N ALA A 71 10.45 15.30 0.58
CA ALA A 71 9.60 15.00 1.74
C ALA A 71 9.56 13.50 2.07
N PHE A 72 9.31 12.65 1.07
CA PHE A 72 9.31 11.19 1.25
C PHE A 72 10.70 10.65 1.60
N GLN A 73 11.74 11.17 0.94
CA GLN A 73 13.11 10.74 1.20
C GLN A 73 13.57 11.12 2.63
N THR A 74 13.15 12.27 3.17
CA THR A 74 13.45 12.66 4.56
C THR A 74 13.03 11.59 5.57
N TRP A 75 11.92 10.88 5.34
CA TRP A 75 11.55 9.70 6.14
C TRP A 75 12.40 8.48 5.79
N ALA A 76 12.48 8.12 4.50
CA ALA A 76 13.09 6.87 4.05
C ALA A 76 14.57 6.71 4.46
N VAL A 77 15.33 7.81 4.60
CA VAL A 77 16.74 7.74 5.05
C VAL A 77 16.91 7.26 6.49
N ASN A 78 15.85 7.31 7.31
CA ASN A 78 15.92 6.97 8.74
C ASN A 78 15.51 5.51 9.04
N ALA A 79 15.00 4.78 8.05
CA ALA A 79 14.51 3.42 8.22
C ALA A 79 14.88 2.53 7.03
N ASN A 80 14.56 1.24 7.14
CA ASN A 80 14.84 0.25 6.10
C ASN A 80 13.82 0.33 4.94
N ILE A 81 13.78 1.50 4.30
CA ILE A 81 12.84 1.91 3.25
C ILE A 81 13.62 2.40 2.02
N ASN A 82 13.15 2.04 0.84
CA ASN A 82 13.65 2.54 -0.44
C ASN A 82 12.46 2.90 -1.35
N ILE A 83 12.56 4.04 -2.05
CA ILE A 83 11.49 4.57 -2.90
C ILE A 83 12.02 4.77 -4.32
N GLY A 84 11.54 3.99 -5.28
CA GLY A 84 11.87 4.17 -6.69
C GLY A 84 10.86 5.07 -7.41
N LEU A 85 11.32 6.11 -8.12
CA LEU A 85 10.44 6.87 -9.01
C LEU A 85 10.05 6.00 -10.23
N VAL A 86 8.74 5.93 -10.52
CA VAL A 86 8.18 5.25 -11.70
C VAL A 86 7.17 6.14 -12.43
N SER A 87 6.81 5.75 -13.66
CA SER A 87 5.78 6.45 -14.44
C SER A 87 4.37 6.10 -13.95
N ASP A 88 3.46 7.08 -13.96
CA ASP A 88 2.03 6.82 -13.78
C ASP A 88 1.33 6.63 -15.14
N GLY A 89 0.62 5.51 -15.29
CA GLY A 89 -0.09 5.13 -16.52
C GLY A 89 -1.48 5.75 -16.70
N GLY A 90 -1.95 6.58 -15.76
CA GLY A 90 -3.24 7.27 -15.83
C GLY A 90 -4.45 6.39 -15.48
N GLN A 91 -4.24 5.26 -14.81
CA GLN A 91 -5.34 4.47 -14.23
C GLN A 91 -5.99 5.26 -13.09
N ALA A 92 -7.31 5.11 -12.92
CA ALA A 92 -8.00 5.73 -11.80
C ALA A 92 -7.35 5.32 -10.46
N LEU A 93 -7.34 6.23 -9.48
CA LEU A 93 -6.95 5.88 -8.11
C LEU A 93 -7.91 4.82 -7.55
N GLY A 94 -7.37 3.82 -6.87
CA GLY A 94 -8.13 2.63 -6.45
C GLY A 94 -8.52 1.65 -7.57
N ALA A 95 -7.94 1.76 -8.77
CA ALA A 95 -8.14 0.76 -9.82
C ALA A 95 -7.55 -0.60 -9.42
N VAL A 96 -8.33 -1.68 -9.61
CA VAL A 96 -7.89 -3.06 -9.34
C VAL A 96 -6.50 -3.34 -9.92
N GLY A 97 -5.60 -3.83 -9.08
CA GLY A 97 -4.19 -4.01 -9.38
C GLY A 97 -3.44 -4.75 -8.27
N ALA A 98 -2.12 -4.86 -8.44
CA ALA A 98 -1.27 -5.34 -7.37
C ALA A 98 -1.29 -4.32 -6.22
N VAL A 99 -1.45 -4.78 -4.98
CA VAL A 99 -1.50 -3.91 -3.78
C VAL A 99 -0.20 -3.12 -3.62
N GLN A 100 0.90 -3.78 -3.93
CA GLN A 100 2.22 -3.19 -4.03
C GLN A 100 2.94 -3.81 -5.23
N GLY A 101 3.74 -3.02 -5.94
CA GLY A 101 4.53 -3.38 -7.10
C GLY A 101 3.75 -3.37 -8.42
N ASP A 102 2.64 -2.64 -8.53
CA ASP A 102 1.89 -2.58 -9.79
C ASP A 102 2.75 -1.91 -10.88
N THR A 103 2.93 -2.56 -12.02
CA THR A 103 3.79 -2.03 -13.09
C THR A 103 3.23 -0.80 -13.81
N ARG A 104 1.95 -0.45 -13.57
CA ARG A 104 1.26 0.62 -14.29
C ARG A 104 1.37 1.97 -13.60
N PHE A 105 1.62 2.00 -12.29
CA PHE A 105 1.69 3.20 -11.46
C PHE A 105 2.47 2.90 -10.18
N GLY A 106 2.93 3.92 -9.46
CA GLY A 106 3.66 3.73 -8.20
C GLY A 106 2.77 3.25 -7.06
N ASP A 107 3.36 2.61 -6.05
CA ASP A 107 2.70 2.26 -4.79
C ASP A 107 2.18 3.51 -4.07
N ILE A 108 2.95 4.59 -4.17
CA ILE A 108 2.61 5.92 -3.70
C ILE A 108 2.24 6.76 -4.92
N ARG A 109 1.03 7.30 -4.95
CA ARG A 109 0.56 8.11 -6.09
C ARG A 109 0.17 9.49 -5.61
N ILE A 110 0.87 10.49 -6.15
CA ILE A 110 0.61 11.88 -5.81
C ILE A 110 -0.38 12.44 -6.83
N ALA A 111 -1.51 12.95 -6.36
CA ALA A 111 -2.56 13.58 -7.15
C ALA A 111 -3.00 14.91 -6.53
N ALA A 112 -3.88 15.64 -7.21
CA ALA A 112 -4.56 16.79 -6.62
C ALA A 112 -6.00 16.86 -7.09
N ALA A 113 -6.94 17.08 -6.18
CA ALA A 113 -8.37 17.24 -6.48
C ALA A 113 -8.99 18.28 -5.52
N GLY A 114 -10.19 18.74 -5.82
CA GLY A 114 -10.87 19.69 -4.92
C GLY A 114 -11.29 19.02 -3.62
N LEU A 115 -10.71 19.46 -2.50
CA LEU A 115 -11.10 19.04 -1.14
C LEU A 115 -11.84 20.18 -0.41
N SER A 116 -12.37 19.86 0.78
CA SER A 116 -12.91 20.86 1.71
C SER A 116 -11.88 21.97 2.01
N PRO A 117 -12.28 23.24 2.21
CA PRO A 117 -11.35 24.34 2.49
C PRO A 117 -10.48 24.13 3.73
N ASP A 118 -10.98 23.38 4.72
CA ASP A 118 -10.28 23.12 5.99
C ASP A 118 -9.32 21.92 5.93
N VAL A 119 -9.04 21.40 4.74
CA VAL A 119 -8.16 20.24 4.49
C VAL A 119 -7.12 20.62 3.45
N LEU A 120 -5.84 20.48 3.77
CA LEU A 120 -4.77 20.81 2.82
C LEU A 120 -4.43 19.61 1.91
N ALA A 121 -4.41 18.41 2.46
CA ALA A 121 -4.15 17.19 1.72
C ALA A 121 -4.75 15.98 2.46
N SER A 122 -4.65 14.79 1.86
CA SER A 122 -5.01 13.55 2.53
C SER A 122 -4.24 12.38 1.94
N ALA A 123 -3.77 11.50 2.82
CA ALA A 123 -3.06 10.28 2.47
C ALA A 123 -3.74 9.03 3.03
N ALA A 124 -3.76 7.96 2.24
CA ALA A 124 -4.23 6.66 2.68
C ALA A 124 -3.05 5.78 3.14
N PRO A 125 -3.02 5.29 4.38
CA PRO A 125 -1.99 4.35 4.83
C PRO A 125 -2.12 2.99 4.13
N PHE A 126 -1.07 2.18 4.25
CA PHE A 126 -1.18 0.74 3.96
C PHE A 126 -2.17 0.08 4.94
N SER A 127 -2.94 -0.91 4.47
CA SER A 127 -3.89 -1.61 5.34
C SER A 127 -3.98 -3.10 5.01
N PHE A 128 -4.42 -3.89 6.00
CA PHE A 128 -4.63 -5.33 5.80
C PHE A 128 -5.73 -5.66 4.79
N THR A 129 -6.58 -4.70 4.38
CA THR A 129 -7.52 -4.94 3.28
C THR A 129 -6.85 -4.98 1.91
N GLY A 130 -5.64 -4.41 1.75
CA GLY A 130 -4.83 -4.51 0.54
C GLY A 130 -5.42 -3.80 -0.68
N SER A 131 -5.82 -2.53 -0.57
CA SER A 131 -6.31 -1.75 -1.71
C SER A 131 -5.19 -0.98 -2.41
N THR A 132 -5.29 -0.76 -3.72
CA THR A 132 -4.41 0.17 -4.44
C THR A 132 -4.73 1.65 -4.17
N LEU A 133 -5.65 1.93 -3.23
CA LEU A 133 -5.81 3.26 -2.64
C LEU A 133 -4.75 3.53 -1.58
N SER A 134 -4.15 2.48 -0.98
CA SER A 134 -3.04 2.66 -0.05
C SER A 134 -1.88 3.37 -0.74
N GLY A 135 -1.28 4.35 -0.08
CA GLY A 135 -0.22 5.20 -0.63
C GLY A 135 -0.69 6.36 -1.50
N ASP A 136 -1.97 6.43 -1.87
CA ASP A 136 -2.49 7.60 -2.58
C ASP A 136 -2.43 8.84 -1.68
N VAL A 137 -1.90 9.93 -2.22
CA VAL A 137 -1.88 11.26 -1.61
C VAL A 137 -2.59 12.25 -2.53
N VAL A 138 -3.61 12.92 -2.01
CA VAL A 138 -4.39 13.91 -2.76
C VAL A 138 -4.21 15.28 -2.14
N LEU A 139 -3.55 16.19 -2.86
CA LEU A 139 -3.45 17.60 -2.49
C LEU A 139 -4.75 18.34 -2.79
N ASN A 140 -5.11 19.31 -1.95
CA ASN A 140 -6.26 20.17 -2.21
C ASN A 140 -5.98 21.15 -3.35
N ALA A 141 -6.62 20.93 -4.49
CA ALA A 141 -6.51 21.80 -5.66
C ALA A 141 -7.07 23.23 -5.44
N ASN A 142 -7.78 23.46 -4.34
CA ASN A 142 -8.32 24.77 -3.96
C ASN A 142 -7.34 25.61 -3.12
N VAL A 143 -6.17 25.06 -2.77
CA VAL A 143 -5.21 25.64 -1.82
C VAL A 143 -3.94 26.13 -2.53
N PRO A 144 -3.42 27.33 -2.19
CA PRO A 144 -2.25 27.91 -2.87
C PRO A 144 -0.91 27.45 -2.27
N PHE A 145 -0.45 26.25 -2.65
CA PHE A 145 0.87 25.73 -2.29
C PHE A 145 2.04 26.58 -2.82
N GLY A 146 3.12 26.68 -2.05
CA GLY A 146 4.32 27.46 -2.36
C GLY A 146 4.21 28.97 -2.09
N SER A 147 3.00 29.49 -1.85
CA SER A 147 2.78 30.91 -1.53
C SER A 147 2.24 31.13 -0.12
N VAL A 148 1.35 30.26 0.36
CA VAL A 148 0.77 30.30 1.71
C VAL A 148 1.20 29.08 2.51
N TYR A 149 1.02 27.89 1.93
CA TYR A 149 1.44 26.63 2.53
C TYR A 149 2.70 26.12 1.85
N ASP A 150 3.69 25.77 2.65
CA ASP A 150 4.91 25.17 2.17
C ASP A 150 4.63 23.73 1.69
N LEU A 151 4.98 23.44 0.43
CA LEU A 151 4.69 22.14 -0.19
C LEU A 151 5.41 21.01 0.55
N TYR A 152 6.68 21.23 0.92
CA TYR A 152 7.45 20.22 1.64
C TYR A 152 6.82 19.89 3.00
N SER A 153 6.39 20.90 3.76
CA SER A 153 5.79 20.70 5.08
C SER A 153 4.52 19.83 5.01
N VAL A 154 3.63 20.12 4.04
CA VAL A 154 2.41 19.32 3.85
C VAL A 154 2.75 17.91 3.39
N LEU A 155 3.63 17.73 2.41
CA LEU A 155 3.99 16.38 1.96
C LEU A 155 4.82 15.60 2.98
N LEU A 156 5.56 16.26 3.87
CA LEU A 156 6.27 15.60 4.95
C LEU A 156 5.28 14.98 5.94
N HIS A 157 4.19 15.69 6.23
CA HIS A 157 3.06 15.18 7.01
C HIS A 157 2.38 13.98 6.32
N GLU A 158 1.94 14.15 5.07
CA GLU A 158 1.26 13.09 4.31
C GLU A 158 2.15 11.84 4.12
N ALA A 159 3.45 12.02 3.95
CA ALA A 159 4.40 10.90 3.86
C ALA A 159 4.41 10.07 5.15
N GLY A 160 4.30 10.69 6.33
CA GLY A 160 4.18 9.97 7.60
C GLY A 160 2.96 9.04 7.62
N HIS A 161 1.81 9.54 7.16
CA HIS A 161 0.60 8.73 7.00
C HIS A 161 0.75 7.61 5.97
N VAL A 162 1.40 7.87 4.83
CA VAL A 162 1.72 6.81 3.85
C VAL A 162 2.57 5.71 4.47
N PHE A 163 3.49 6.04 5.39
CA PHE A 163 4.28 5.07 6.14
C PHE A 163 3.52 4.42 7.32
N GLY A 164 2.28 4.81 7.58
CA GLY A 164 1.43 4.18 8.59
C GLY A 164 1.49 4.83 9.97
N LEU A 165 2.05 6.04 10.09
CA LEU A 165 2.01 6.82 11.33
C LEU A 165 0.65 7.55 11.44
N ASP A 166 0.04 7.49 12.62
CA ASP A 166 -1.15 8.28 12.97
C ASP A 166 -0.75 9.71 13.36
N HIS A 167 -1.70 10.62 13.56
CA HIS A 167 -1.40 11.90 14.18
C HIS A 167 -0.89 11.71 15.60
N GLU A 168 0.25 12.33 15.89
CA GLU A 168 0.66 12.50 17.27
C GLU A 168 -0.06 13.67 17.92
N HIS A 169 -0.68 13.40 19.07
CA HIS A 169 -1.65 14.30 19.68
C HIS A 169 -1.01 15.36 20.60
N ASP A 170 0.29 15.27 20.91
CA ASP A 170 0.88 16.03 22.03
C ASP A 170 2.10 16.93 21.67
N GLY A 171 2.64 16.88 20.44
CA GLY A 171 3.86 17.62 20.06
C GLY A 171 3.77 18.49 18.79
N HIS A 172 3.77 19.82 18.94
CA HIS A 172 3.83 20.78 17.81
C HIS A 172 5.07 20.62 16.90
N ALA A 173 6.15 20.03 17.42
CA ALA A 173 7.38 19.85 16.66
C ALA A 173 7.37 18.63 15.71
N SER A 174 6.34 17.79 15.78
CA SER A 174 6.22 16.59 14.96
C SER A 174 5.76 16.91 13.53
N ALA A 175 6.33 16.23 12.55
CA ALA A 175 5.90 16.35 11.15
C ALA A 175 4.47 15.83 10.91
N ILE A 176 3.97 14.93 11.77
CA ILE A 176 2.63 14.32 11.71
C ILE A 176 1.63 15.03 12.64
N HIS A 177 1.95 16.23 13.14
CA HIS A 177 1.00 17.04 13.89
C HIS A 177 -0.21 17.45 13.01
N ALA A 178 -1.43 17.33 13.53
CA ALA A 178 -2.67 17.51 12.76
C ALA A 178 -2.91 18.95 12.25
N GLY A 179 -2.41 19.98 12.93
CA GLY A 179 -2.47 21.37 12.48
C GLY A 179 -1.26 21.76 11.63
N TYR A 180 -1.47 22.61 10.62
CA TYR A 180 -0.37 23.07 9.76
C TYR A 180 0.69 23.87 10.53
N GLU A 181 1.94 23.43 10.39
CA GLU A 181 3.14 24.17 10.80
C GLU A 181 4.22 24.06 9.72
N TYR A 182 5.08 25.07 9.64
CA TYR A 182 6.22 25.02 8.72
C TYR A 182 7.27 24.04 9.26
N GLN A 183 7.61 23.04 8.45
CA GLN A 183 8.55 21.98 8.80
C GLN A 183 9.84 22.06 7.99
N THR A 184 10.96 21.70 8.62
CA THR A 184 12.28 21.63 7.95
C THR A 184 12.88 20.23 7.96
N GLY A 185 12.25 19.29 8.68
CA GLY A 185 12.74 17.93 8.89
C GLY A 185 11.86 17.21 9.90
N LEU A 186 12.35 16.05 10.36
CA LEU A 186 11.68 15.23 11.35
C LEU A 186 12.19 15.53 12.75
N SER A 187 11.31 15.42 13.74
CA SER A 187 11.70 15.34 15.14
C SER A 187 12.34 13.99 15.46
N ALA A 188 12.92 13.85 16.66
CA ALA A 188 13.46 12.57 17.10
C ALA A 188 12.36 11.53 17.34
N GLU A 189 11.18 11.97 17.79
CA GLU A 189 10.01 11.14 18.05
C GLU A 189 9.42 10.58 16.74
N ASP A 190 9.32 11.42 15.71
CA ASP A 190 8.95 10.99 14.34
C ASP A 190 9.86 9.84 13.85
N ILE A 191 11.18 9.98 14.07
CA ILE A 191 12.16 8.97 13.65
C ILE A 191 12.01 7.69 14.49
N GLU A 192 11.78 7.80 15.80
CA GLU A 192 11.58 6.65 16.69
C GLU A 192 10.36 5.85 16.26
N HIS A 193 9.20 6.49 16.08
CA HIS A 193 7.97 5.80 15.64
C HIS A 193 8.08 5.23 14.22
N LEU A 194 8.80 5.89 13.30
CA LEU A 194 9.10 5.28 11.99
C LEU A 194 9.93 4.00 12.16
N GLN A 195 10.95 4.02 13.01
CA GLN A 195 11.82 2.87 13.25
C GLN A 195 11.13 1.74 14.02
N GLU A 196 10.12 2.03 14.82
CA GLU A 196 9.25 0.99 15.40
C GLU A 196 8.49 0.22 14.32
N LEU A 197 8.08 0.89 13.23
CA LEU A 197 7.40 0.22 12.12
C LEU A 197 8.34 -0.49 11.16
N TYR A 198 9.47 0.11 10.81
CA TYR A 198 10.32 -0.33 9.69
C TYR A 198 11.72 -0.80 10.10
N GLY A 199 12.10 -0.64 11.37
CA GLY A 199 13.46 -0.85 11.85
C GLY A 199 14.41 0.24 11.37
N THR A 200 15.62 0.25 11.95
CA THR A 200 16.70 1.10 11.46
C THR A 200 17.18 0.61 10.09
N ARG A 201 17.71 1.52 9.28
CA ARG A 201 18.38 1.14 8.02
C ARG A 201 19.58 0.25 8.33
N THR A 202 19.70 -0.87 7.62
CA THR A 202 20.73 -1.88 7.89
C THR A 202 21.85 -1.86 6.84
N PRO A 203 23.11 -2.13 7.23
CA PRO A 203 24.19 -2.32 6.26
C PRO A 203 23.90 -3.49 5.33
N ASP A 204 24.31 -3.37 4.07
CA ASP A 204 24.08 -4.42 3.09
C ASP A 204 25.02 -5.64 3.26
N ALA A 205 24.79 -6.67 2.45
CA ALA A 205 25.53 -7.93 2.52
C ALA A 205 27.02 -7.81 2.14
N PHE A 206 27.43 -6.73 1.46
CA PHE A 206 28.81 -6.49 1.04
C PHE A 206 29.65 -5.79 2.10
N GLU A 207 29.04 -5.23 3.15
CA GLU A 207 29.74 -4.57 4.25
C GLU A 207 30.44 -5.59 5.19
N GLY A 208 29.81 -6.74 5.42
CA GLY A 208 30.29 -7.76 6.34
C GLY A 208 30.52 -7.21 7.76
N THR A 209 31.38 -7.85 8.57
CA THR A 209 31.62 -7.40 9.96
C THR A 209 32.55 -6.19 10.06
N GLY A 210 33.20 -5.82 8.96
CA GLY A 210 34.30 -4.85 8.95
C GLY A 210 34.05 -3.61 8.12
N GLY A 211 32.89 -3.51 7.46
CA GLY A 211 32.63 -2.55 6.41
C GLY A 211 33.49 -2.78 5.16
N ASN A 212 33.11 -2.14 4.08
CA ASN A 212 33.75 -2.13 2.78
C ASN A 212 34.19 -0.69 2.40
N ASN A 213 34.12 0.28 3.32
CA ASN A 213 34.22 1.73 3.06
C ASN A 213 35.63 2.25 2.76
N THR A 214 36.55 1.35 2.41
CA THR A 214 37.91 1.67 1.95
C THR A 214 38.33 0.75 0.82
N ALA A 215 39.21 1.23 -0.06
CA ALA A 215 39.74 0.41 -1.16
C ALA A 215 40.42 -0.89 -0.68
N ALA A 216 40.99 -0.90 0.54
CA ALA A 216 41.61 -2.09 1.11
C ALA A 216 40.59 -3.16 1.54
N ARG A 217 39.36 -2.75 1.85
CA ARG A 217 38.25 -3.62 2.26
C ARG A 217 37.27 -3.91 1.12
N ALA A 218 37.61 -3.50 -0.10
CA ALA A 218 36.72 -3.62 -1.25
C ALA A 218 36.16 -5.05 -1.44
N SER A 219 34.84 -5.14 -1.58
CA SER A 219 34.10 -6.39 -1.74
C SER A 219 34.10 -6.88 -3.19
N ALA A 220 34.20 -8.19 -3.40
CA ALA A 220 34.19 -8.74 -4.75
C ALA A 220 32.76 -8.78 -5.31
N ILE A 221 32.56 -8.28 -6.54
CA ILE A 221 31.24 -8.33 -7.18
C ILE A 221 30.98 -9.76 -7.70
N PRO A 222 29.86 -10.41 -7.34
CA PRO A 222 29.55 -11.74 -7.80
C PRO A 222 29.20 -11.75 -9.29
N ARG A 223 29.44 -12.90 -9.94
CA ARG A 223 29.03 -13.11 -11.34
C ARG A 223 27.52 -13.29 -11.41
N ASN A 224 26.87 -12.51 -12.26
CA ASN A 224 25.46 -12.69 -12.62
C ASN A 224 25.31 -13.52 -13.89
N SER A 225 26.18 -13.28 -14.87
CA SER A 225 26.23 -14.03 -16.13
C SER A 225 27.67 -14.18 -16.60
N VAL A 226 27.86 -14.78 -17.78
CA VAL A 226 29.19 -14.88 -18.43
C VAL A 226 29.77 -13.49 -18.74
N THR A 227 28.91 -12.50 -18.99
CA THR A 227 29.30 -11.16 -19.47
C THR A 227 29.13 -10.06 -18.43
N GLN A 228 28.52 -10.36 -17.28
CA GLN A 228 28.12 -9.37 -16.28
C GLN A 228 28.43 -9.82 -14.85
N LEU A 229 29.01 -8.91 -14.07
CA LEU A 229 28.97 -8.93 -12.60
C LEU A 229 27.85 -8.02 -12.12
N LEU A 230 27.18 -8.37 -11.02
CA LEU A 230 26.09 -7.58 -10.45
C LEU A 230 26.14 -7.59 -8.92
N ALA A 231 26.10 -6.42 -8.31
CA ALA A 231 25.84 -6.24 -6.88
C ALA A 231 24.49 -5.54 -6.70
N THR A 232 23.76 -5.91 -5.64
CA THR A 232 22.59 -5.17 -5.12
C THR A 232 22.96 -4.75 -3.71
N ALA A 233 22.96 -3.46 -3.46
CA ALA A 233 23.62 -2.84 -2.32
C ALA A 233 22.89 -1.56 -1.92
N ASP A 234 23.30 -0.95 -0.81
CA ASP A 234 22.64 0.20 -0.23
C ASP A 234 23.64 1.16 0.38
N ILE A 235 23.57 2.45 0.02
CA ILE A 235 24.27 3.49 0.77
C ILE A 235 23.41 3.78 2.00
N SER A 236 23.80 3.19 3.12
CA SER A 236 23.00 3.10 4.36
C SER A 236 23.04 4.38 5.22
N SER A 237 23.95 5.31 4.92
CA SER A 237 24.05 6.61 5.57
C SER A 237 24.78 7.61 4.67
N PRO A 238 24.69 8.93 4.92
CA PRO A 238 25.45 9.91 4.13
C PRO A 238 26.98 9.76 4.24
N SER A 239 27.46 9.06 5.28
CA SER A 239 28.89 8.73 5.45
C SER A 239 29.29 7.39 4.85
N ASP A 240 28.30 6.61 4.39
CA ASP A 240 28.53 5.32 3.80
C ASP A 240 29.11 5.48 2.39
N VAL A 241 30.07 4.62 2.09
CA VAL A 241 30.83 4.60 0.86
C VAL A 241 31.11 3.15 0.56
N ASP A 242 30.70 2.66 -0.59
CA ASP A 242 30.98 1.29 -0.97
C ASP A 242 32.23 1.18 -1.84
N TYR A 243 33.15 0.28 -1.49
CA TYR A 243 34.20 -0.14 -2.40
C TYR A 243 33.98 -1.56 -2.90
N TYR A 244 34.05 -1.72 -4.22
CA TYR A 244 34.03 -3.01 -4.90
C TYR A 244 35.32 -3.27 -5.65
N LYS A 245 35.65 -4.54 -5.87
CA LYS A 245 36.77 -4.95 -6.72
C LYS A 245 36.34 -5.98 -7.77
N PHE A 246 36.96 -5.88 -8.94
CA PHE A 246 36.80 -6.86 -9.99
C PHE A 246 38.08 -6.96 -10.84
N THR A 247 38.19 -8.04 -11.60
CA THR A 247 39.28 -8.24 -12.56
C THR A 247 38.70 -8.21 -13.96
N ALA A 248 39.13 -7.24 -14.77
CA ALA A 248 38.80 -7.21 -16.18
C ALA A 248 39.67 -8.25 -16.92
N PRO A 249 39.07 -9.07 -17.82
CA PRO A 249 39.84 -9.99 -18.65
C PRO A 249 40.74 -9.24 -19.64
N ALA A 250 41.74 -9.93 -20.18
CA ALA A 250 42.60 -9.38 -21.23
C ALA A 250 41.78 -8.96 -22.45
N LEU A 251 42.16 -7.85 -23.08
CA LEU A 251 41.52 -7.41 -24.33
C LEU A 251 41.69 -8.51 -25.37
N THR A 252 40.57 -8.90 -25.97
CA THR A 252 40.53 -9.78 -27.14
C THR A 252 39.89 -9.00 -28.28
N SER A 253 39.86 -9.54 -29.50
CA SER A 253 39.12 -8.91 -30.61
C SER A 253 37.61 -8.71 -30.33
N TRP A 254 37.08 -9.26 -29.23
CA TRP A 254 35.69 -9.18 -28.80
C TRP A 254 35.46 -8.27 -27.58
N LEU A 255 36.53 -7.80 -26.94
CA LEU A 255 36.51 -6.92 -25.76
C LEU A 255 37.18 -5.60 -26.13
N SER A 256 36.41 -4.53 -26.29
CA SER A 256 36.95 -3.19 -26.60
C SER A 256 36.95 -2.25 -25.39
N ASN A 257 36.03 -2.45 -24.44
CA ASN A 257 35.84 -1.60 -23.27
C ASN A 257 35.20 -2.40 -22.11
N VAL A 258 35.18 -1.80 -20.92
CA VAL A 258 34.39 -2.22 -19.77
C VAL A 258 33.35 -1.15 -19.50
N THR A 259 32.10 -1.56 -19.28
CA THR A 259 31.01 -0.66 -18.93
C THR A 259 30.58 -0.91 -17.49
N VAL A 260 30.61 0.13 -16.67
CA VAL A 260 30.13 0.12 -15.28
C VAL A 260 28.82 0.89 -15.23
N ARG A 261 27.76 0.27 -14.71
CA ARG A 261 26.44 0.87 -14.61
C ARG A 261 25.94 0.83 -13.18
N LEU A 262 25.51 1.96 -12.65
CA LEU A 262 24.74 2.04 -11.43
C LEU A 262 23.29 2.32 -11.81
N LYS A 263 22.38 1.49 -11.32
CA LYS A 263 20.94 1.64 -11.48
C LYS A 263 20.30 1.92 -10.13
N ALA A 264 19.68 3.08 -10.01
CA ALA A 264 18.86 3.49 -8.87
C ALA A 264 17.42 3.81 -9.32
N ALA A 265 17.21 4.18 -10.58
CA ALA A 265 15.89 4.51 -11.11
C ALA A 265 14.94 3.30 -11.01
N GLY A 266 13.78 3.53 -10.38
CA GLY A 266 12.78 2.51 -10.05
C GLY A 266 13.16 1.59 -8.89
N LEU A 267 14.21 1.90 -8.12
CA LEU A 267 14.63 1.18 -6.91
C LEU A 267 14.73 2.12 -5.70
N SER A 268 15.40 3.26 -5.85
CA SER A 268 15.54 4.27 -4.81
C SER A 268 15.66 5.68 -5.40
N LEU A 269 15.63 6.71 -4.55
CA LEU A 269 15.91 8.10 -4.92
C LEU A 269 17.40 8.46 -4.79
N LEU A 270 18.28 7.46 -4.59
CA LEU A 270 19.72 7.68 -4.43
C LEU A 270 20.28 8.49 -5.59
N THR A 271 20.97 9.57 -5.29
CA THR A 271 21.85 10.29 -6.21
C THR A 271 23.30 9.93 -5.86
N ALA A 272 23.97 9.20 -6.76
CA ALA A 272 25.27 8.61 -6.48
C ALA A 272 26.41 9.23 -7.30
N LYS A 273 27.63 9.03 -6.83
CA LYS A 273 28.88 9.23 -7.56
C LYS A 273 29.62 7.91 -7.64
N VAL A 274 30.03 7.54 -8.85
CA VAL A 274 30.79 6.32 -9.11
C VAL A 274 32.16 6.72 -9.64
N THR A 275 33.21 6.13 -9.06
CA THR A 275 34.59 6.31 -9.53
C THR A 275 35.28 4.95 -9.67
N VAL A 276 35.87 4.70 -10.82
CA VAL A 276 36.65 3.47 -11.10
C VAL A 276 38.13 3.80 -11.03
N TYR A 277 38.87 3.02 -10.27
CA TYR A 277 40.32 3.13 -10.09
C TYR A 277 41.04 1.93 -10.68
N ASP A 278 42.22 2.16 -11.28
CA ASP A 278 43.16 1.10 -11.64
C ASP A 278 43.90 0.54 -10.41
N ALA A 279 44.71 -0.50 -10.62
CA ALA A 279 45.52 -1.12 -9.56
C ALA A 279 46.56 -0.17 -8.91
N ALA A 280 46.88 0.97 -9.54
CA ALA A 280 47.76 1.99 -8.98
C ALA A 280 47.00 3.09 -8.22
N GLY A 281 45.67 2.96 -8.08
CA GLY A 281 44.81 3.93 -7.41
C GLY A 281 44.50 5.17 -8.25
N ARG A 282 44.73 5.15 -9.57
CA ARG A 282 44.39 6.27 -10.47
C ARG A 282 42.97 6.10 -10.97
N ALA A 283 42.17 7.17 -10.91
CA ALA A 283 40.83 7.16 -11.48
C ALA A 283 40.90 7.03 -13.01
N VAL A 284 40.24 6.00 -13.56
CA VAL A 284 40.14 5.72 -15.01
C VAL A 284 38.78 6.09 -15.58
N ALA A 285 37.75 6.18 -14.74
CA ALA A 285 36.43 6.70 -15.09
C ALA A 285 35.74 7.26 -13.84
N SER A 286 34.90 8.28 -14.01
CA SER A 286 34.05 8.81 -12.94
C SER A 286 32.81 9.47 -13.53
N GLY A 287 31.71 9.44 -12.79
CA GLY A 287 30.48 10.17 -13.10
C GLY A 287 29.57 10.22 -11.88
N ALA A 288 28.63 11.16 -11.89
CA ALA A 288 27.67 11.34 -10.82
C ALA A 288 26.31 11.71 -11.41
N SER A 289 25.23 11.36 -10.70
CA SER A 289 23.92 11.99 -10.86
C SER A 289 23.56 12.68 -9.56
N THR A 290 23.04 13.90 -9.65
CA THR A 290 22.54 14.70 -8.52
C THR A 290 21.05 15.02 -8.66
N ASP A 291 20.38 14.40 -9.64
CA ASP A 291 18.95 14.58 -9.91
C ASP A 291 18.21 13.26 -9.61
N PRO A 292 17.38 13.21 -8.54
CA PRO A 292 16.63 12.00 -8.20
C PRO A 292 15.57 11.63 -9.24
N LEU A 293 15.25 12.52 -10.19
CA LEU A 293 14.37 12.22 -11.33
C LEU A 293 15.08 11.42 -12.43
N SER A 294 16.41 11.38 -12.42
CA SER A 294 17.25 10.68 -13.40
C SER A 294 18.58 10.27 -12.77
N ASN A 295 18.56 9.19 -11.98
CA ASN A 295 19.65 8.80 -11.09
C ASN A 295 20.47 7.56 -11.53
N ASP A 296 20.29 7.08 -12.76
CA ASP A 296 21.14 6.03 -13.33
C ASP A 296 22.48 6.62 -13.84
N ILE A 297 23.57 5.85 -13.71
CA ILE A 297 24.92 6.26 -14.14
C ILE A 297 25.49 5.17 -15.05
N THR A 298 26.11 5.58 -16.17
CA THR A 298 26.83 4.67 -17.07
C THR A 298 28.23 5.23 -17.35
N LEU A 299 29.26 4.45 -17.02
CA LEU A 299 30.66 4.76 -17.27
C LEU A 299 31.25 3.73 -18.23
N THR A 300 32.13 4.16 -19.13
CA THR A 300 32.87 3.26 -20.01
C THR A 300 34.34 3.63 -20.00
N PHE A 301 35.21 2.63 -19.94
CA PHE A 301 36.66 2.83 -20.03
C PHE A 301 37.32 1.65 -20.74
N ASN A 302 38.52 1.87 -21.27
CA ASN A 302 39.31 0.81 -21.89
C ASN A 302 40.23 0.19 -20.83
N PRO A 303 40.09 -1.11 -20.52
CA PRO A 303 41.01 -1.74 -19.59
C PRO A 303 42.41 -1.87 -20.23
N GLY A 304 43.41 -2.19 -19.41
CA GLY A 304 44.76 -2.46 -19.91
C GLY A 304 44.77 -3.63 -20.93
N LEU A 305 45.75 -3.67 -21.83
CA LEU A 305 45.81 -4.67 -22.90
C LEU A 305 45.76 -6.12 -22.39
N LEU A 306 46.36 -6.35 -21.22
CA LEU A 306 46.42 -7.64 -20.52
C LEU A 306 45.29 -7.83 -19.50
N GLY A 307 44.30 -6.95 -19.50
CA GLY A 307 43.28 -6.86 -18.45
C GLY A 307 43.83 -6.12 -17.24
N GLY A 308 43.23 -6.33 -16.07
CA GLY A 308 43.72 -5.73 -14.84
C GLY A 308 42.75 -5.83 -13.67
N ASN A 309 43.26 -5.54 -12.48
CA ASN A 309 42.45 -5.37 -11.29
C ASN A 309 41.97 -3.92 -11.19
N TYR A 310 40.71 -3.76 -10.87
CA TYR A 310 40.04 -2.47 -10.74
C TYR A 310 39.25 -2.43 -9.45
N THR A 311 39.14 -1.23 -8.90
CA THR A 311 38.31 -0.92 -7.73
C THR A 311 37.26 0.11 -8.12
N ILE A 312 36.02 -0.08 -7.71
CA ILE A 312 34.92 0.88 -7.89
C ILE A 312 34.60 1.46 -6.52
N LYS A 313 34.46 2.78 -6.45
CA LYS A 313 33.92 3.50 -5.30
C LYS A 313 32.52 4.02 -5.66
N VAL A 314 31.54 3.77 -4.80
CA VAL A 314 30.19 4.34 -4.85
C VAL A 314 29.98 5.16 -3.58
N GLU A 315 29.44 6.37 -3.70
CA GLU A 315 29.14 7.27 -2.59
C GLU A 315 27.97 8.20 -2.96
N GLY A 316 27.37 8.87 -1.99
CA GLY A 316 26.42 9.97 -2.25
C GLY A 316 27.04 11.11 -3.09
N ALA A 317 26.21 11.83 -3.83
CA ALA A 317 26.64 12.89 -4.75
C ALA A 317 26.08 14.29 -4.47
N SER A 318 25.00 14.43 -3.71
CA SER A 318 24.24 15.68 -3.55
C SER A 318 24.55 16.44 -2.25
N GLY A 319 25.01 15.76 -1.20
CA GLY A 319 25.19 16.35 0.13
C GLY A 319 23.87 16.57 0.89
N ASP A 320 22.80 15.87 0.51
CA ASP A 320 21.47 15.97 1.10
C ASP A 320 20.82 14.59 1.28
N VAL A 321 19.51 14.55 1.59
CA VAL A 321 18.78 13.30 1.85
C VAL A 321 18.81 12.30 0.69
N PHE A 322 19.15 12.72 -0.53
CA PHE A 322 19.27 11.82 -1.69
C PHE A 322 20.61 11.07 -1.73
N ASP A 323 21.53 11.28 -0.77
CA ASP A 323 22.78 10.52 -0.68
C ASP A 323 22.63 9.10 -0.12
N VAL A 324 21.41 8.70 0.28
CA VAL A 324 21.09 7.43 0.91
C VAL A 324 20.07 6.67 0.05
N GLY A 325 20.28 5.38 -0.18
CA GLY A 325 19.38 4.59 -1.02
C GLY A 325 19.99 3.31 -1.58
N GLY A 326 19.11 2.41 -1.98
CA GLY A 326 19.46 1.15 -2.64
C GLY A 326 19.88 1.35 -4.10
N TYR A 327 20.83 0.55 -4.58
CA TYR A 327 21.26 0.57 -5.97
C TYR A 327 21.68 -0.83 -6.46
N LYS A 328 21.71 -0.98 -7.78
CA LYS A 328 22.34 -2.12 -8.45
C LYS A 328 23.57 -1.67 -9.22
N LEU A 329 24.72 -2.30 -8.97
CA LEU A 329 25.97 -2.02 -9.67
C LEU A 329 26.32 -3.18 -10.60
N ALA A 330 26.33 -2.93 -11.90
CA ALA A 330 26.75 -3.89 -12.91
C ALA A 330 28.13 -3.54 -13.49
N VAL A 331 28.92 -4.57 -13.75
CA VAL A 331 30.15 -4.47 -14.55
C VAL A 331 30.01 -5.42 -15.73
N ASP A 332 29.89 -4.85 -16.92
CA ASP A 332 29.76 -5.59 -18.16
C ASP A 332 31.11 -5.60 -18.90
N PHE A 333 31.56 -6.80 -19.25
CA PHE A 333 32.82 -6.98 -19.97
C PHE A 333 32.63 -7.03 -21.48
N LEU A 334 31.49 -7.53 -21.95
CA LEU A 334 31.24 -7.87 -23.36
C LEU A 334 29.87 -7.34 -23.77
N SER A 335 29.79 -6.60 -24.87
CA SER A 335 28.52 -6.42 -25.60
C SER A 335 28.58 -7.24 -26.88
N ILE A 336 28.10 -8.49 -26.86
CA ILE A 336 27.97 -9.28 -28.09
C ILE A 336 26.89 -8.59 -28.94
N GLY A 337 27.29 -7.98 -30.06
CA GLY A 337 26.39 -7.19 -30.92
C GLY A 337 25.99 -5.82 -30.38
N GLY A 338 26.66 -5.28 -29.35
CA GLY A 338 26.35 -3.97 -28.77
C GLY A 338 25.30 -3.97 -27.66
N ALA A 339 24.66 -5.11 -27.38
CA ALA A 339 23.63 -5.22 -26.35
C ALA A 339 24.25 -5.52 -24.97
N LEU A 340 23.90 -4.70 -23.97
CA LEU A 340 24.22 -4.93 -22.55
C LEU A 340 23.12 -5.78 -21.90
N SER A 341 23.47 -6.65 -20.96
CA SER A 341 22.48 -7.39 -20.18
C SER A 341 21.63 -6.40 -19.34
N PRO A 342 20.30 -6.53 -19.32
CA PRO A 342 19.45 -5.61 -18.57
C PRO A 342 19.72 -5.69 -17.07
N ILE A 343 19.56 -4.58 -16.36
CA ILE A 343 19.48 -4.55 -14.89
C ILE A 343 18.00 -4.37 -14.57
N THR A 344 17.35 -5.43 -14.07
CA THR A 344 15.93 -5.39 -13.72
C THR A 344 15.76 -4.96 -12.27
N THR A 345 14.81 -4.07 -12.02
CA THR A 345 14.31 -3.73 -10.68
C THR A 345 12.98 -4.41 -10.37
N ALA A 346 12.30 -4.93 -11.40
CA ALA A 346 11.09 -5.72 -11.24
C ALA A 346 11.35 -6.98 -10.42
N LEU A 347 10.42 -7.26 -9.52
CA LEU A 347 10.46 -8.40 -8.61
C LEU A 347 9.53 -9.48 -9.14
N THR A 348 10.08 -10.67 -9.38
CA THR A 348 9.35 -11.79 -9.99
C THR A 348 9.09 -12.89 -8.97
N GLY A 349 8.01 -13.65 -9.18
CA GLY A 349 7.74 -14.88 -8.44
C GLY A 349 8.82 -15.94 -8.64
N VAL A 350 9.00 -16.78 -7.63
CA VAL A 350 9.88 -17.94 -7.67
C VAL A 350 9.05 -19.17 -8.04
N LEU A 351 9.47 -19.88 -9.08
CA LEU A 351 8.92 -21.20 -9.44
C LEU A 351 9.43 -22.24 -8.44
N ASP A 352 8.53 -23.10 -7.99
CA ASP A 352 8.83 -24.16 -7.04
C ASP A 352 8.75 -25.56 -7.70
N GLY A 353 7.96 -25.70 -8.77
CA GLY A 353 7.77 -26.96 -9.47
C GLY A 353 7.00 -28.01 -8.67
N HIS A 354 5.96 -27.59 -7.96
CA HIS A 354 5.09 -28.41 -7.11
C HIS A 354 5.79 -29.09 -5.92
N THR A 355 6.78 -28.42 -5.33
CA THR A 355 7.55 -28.95 -4.22
C THR A 355 6.90 -28.69 -2.86
N ASP A 356 6.03 -27.68 -2.75
CA ASP A 356 5.38 -27.28 -1.50
C ASP A 356 3.83 -27.41 -1.48
N ASP A 357 3.24 -28.26 -2.33
CA ASP A 357 1.78 -28.51 -2.43
C ASP A 357 1.09 -29.08 -1.20
N VAL A 358 1.83 -29.61 -0.24
CA VAL A 358 1.26 -30.26 0.94
C VAL A 358 1.88 -29.73 2.22
N LEU A 359 1.12 -29.78 3.32
CA LEU A 359 1.57 -29.34 4.64
C LEU A 359 2.89 -29.98 5.09
N ALA A 360 3.14 -31.23 4.68
CA ALA A 360 4.36 -31.96 5.05
C ALA A 360 5.62 -31.45 4.33
N SER A 361 5.48 -30.82 3.16
CA SER A 361 6.59 -30.24 2.39
C SER A 361 6.57 -28.70 2.40
N ALA A 362 5.77 -28.11 3.27
CA ALA A 362 5.58 -26.68 3.34
C ALA A 362 6.92 -25.91 3.44
N ARG A 363 7.07 -24.90 2.59
CA ARG A 363 8.21 -23.99 2.60
C ARG A 363 8.20 -23.17 3.90
N VAL A 364 9.27 -23.27 4.67
CA VAL A 364 9.44 -22.45 5.88
C VAL A 364 9.79 -21.04 5.46
N LEU A 365 8.91 -20.09 5.78
CA LEU A 365 9.22 -18.68 5.60
C LEU A 365 10.01 -18.17 6.81
N GLN A 366 11.04 -17.38 6.52
CA GLN A 366 11.85 -16.77 7.56
C GLN A 366 11.02 -15.71 8.27
N ALA A 367 10.93 -15.83 9.59
CA ALA A 367 10.34 -14.81 10.44
C ALA A 367 11.21 -13.55 10.45
N ASN A 368 10.61 -12.36 10.37
CA ASN A 368 11.23 -11.13 10.84
C ASN A 368 11.64 -11.35 12.30
N THR A 369 12.93 -11.19 12.58
CA THR A 369 13.48 -11.31 13.93
C THR A 369 13.81 -9.96 14.53
N GLY A 370 13.52 -8.87 13.81
CA GLY A 370 13.59 -7.51 14.33
C GLY A 370 12.57 -7.30 15.45
N ALA A 371 12.78 -6.25 16.24
CA ALA A 371 11.78 -5.75 17.19
C ALA A 371 10.80 -4.78 16.53
N ASP A 372 10.96 -4.52 15.23
CA ASP A 372 10.10 -3.67 14.42
C ASP A 372 8.82 -4.39 13.97
N ALA A 373 7.83 -3.62 13.51
CA ALA A 373 6.51 -4.12 13.13
C ALA A 373 6.42 -4.65 11.68
N ARG A 374 7.53 -4.74 10.92
CA ARG A 374 7.46 -5.28 9.55
C ARG A 374 6.96 -6.72 9.61
N PHE A 375 6.20 -7.09 8.57
CA PHE A 375 5.60 -8.40 8.40
C PHE A 375 6.55 -9.54 8.80
N ASP A 376 6.09 -10.43 9.67
CA ASP A 376 6.85 -11.60 10.08
C ASP A 376 7.34 -12.42 8.88
N ALA A 377 6.53 -12.60 7.85
CA ALA A 377 6.94 -13.42 6.70
C ALA A 377 6.43 -12.85 5.39
N VAL A 378 7.33 -12.72 4.42
CA VAL A 378 7.00 -12.32 3.05
C VAL A 378 7.63 -13.26 2.04
N TYR A 379 6.94 -13.48 0.91
CA TYR A 379 7.45 -14.29 -0.18
C TYR A 379 6.78 -13.99 -1.52
N ARG A 380 7.46 -14.33 -2.62
CA ARG A 380 6.93 -14.23 -3.98
C ARG A 380 6.89 -15.61 -4.61
N GLY A 381 5.70 -16.19 -4.70
CA GLY A 381 5.46 -17.50 -5.32
C GLY A 381 4.88 -17.37 -6.73
N VAL A 382 4.65 -18.51 -7.37
CA VAL A 382 3.98 -18.61 -8.67
C VAL A 382 3.01 -19.78 -8.59
N ILE A 383 1.74 -19.54 -8.92
CA ILE A 383 0.81 -20.63 -9.23
C ILE A 383 1.03 -21.00 -10.71
N GLU A 384 1.61 -22.16 -10.93
CA GLU A 384 2.19 -22.62 -12.20
C GLU A 384 1.14 -23.28 -13.09
N ASP A 385 0.21 -23.99 -12.47
CA ASP A 385 -0.99 -24.55 -13.11
C ASP A 385 -2.22 -24.56 -12.18
N ARG A 386 -3.33 -25.11 -12.65
CA ARG A 386 -4.60 -25.09 -11.90
C ARG A 386 -4.65 -26.07 -10.70
N PHE A 387 -3.72 -27.00 -10.63
CA PHE A 387 -3.60 -27.98 -9.56
C PHE A 387 -2.56 -27.57 -8.53
N ASP A 388 -1.75 -26.58 -8.89
CA ASP A 388 -0.72 -26.03 -8.05
C ASP A 388 -1.28 -25.37 -6.79
N VAL A 389 -0.60 -25.65 -5.69
CA VAL A 389 -0.90 -25.15 -4.36
C VAL A 389 0.44 -24.87 -3.73
N ASP A 390 0.62 -23.71 -3.13
CA ASP A 390 1.88 -23.40 -2.45
C ASP A 390 1.60 -23.38 -0.95
N THR A 391 2.30 -24.20 -0.19
CA THR A 391 2.12 -24.27 1.27
C THR A 391 3.30 -23.64 2.00
N TYR A 392 3.00 -22.64 2.81
CA TYR A 392 3.98 -21.94 3.62
C TYR A 392 3.82 -22.25 5.09
N LYS A 393 4.93 -22.40 5.79
CA LYS A 393 4.97 -22.52 7.25
C LYS A 393 5.48 -21.21 7.85
N VAL A 394 4.66 -20.60 8.71
CA VAL A 394 4.95 -19.32 9.39
C VAL A 394 4.86 -19.47 10.91
N ARG A 395 5.62 -18.64 11.61
CA ARG A 395 5.64 -18.54 13.08
C ARG A 395 6.20 -17.17 13.46
N THR A 396 5.55 -16.47 14.38
CA THR A 396 6.13 -15.26 14.97
C THR A 396 7.11 -15.57 16.12
N ARG A 397 8.13 -14.71 16.24
CA ARG A 397 9.04 -14.64 17.39
C ARG A 397 8.99 -13.29 18.10
N GLY A 398 8.13 -12.37 17.64
CA GLY A 398 8.00 -11.02 18.22
C GLY A 398 7.27 -11.00 19.57
N PHE A 399 6.51 -12.05 19.89
CA PHE A 399 5.69 -12.15 21.10
C PHE A 399 6.10 -13.33 21.98
N ALA A 400 5.78 -13.26 23.28
CA ALA A 400 6.11 -14.36 24.19
C ALA A 400 5.28 -15.61 23.82
N PRO A 401 5.89 -16.82 23.82
CA PRO A 401 5.15 -18.03 23.50
C PRO A 401 3.91 -18.21 24.39
N GLY A 402 2.76 -18.42 23.77
CA GLY A 402 1.46 -18.55 24.45
C GLY A 402 0.61 -17.29 24.47
N ASP A 403 1.17 -16.12 24.12
CA ASP A 403 0.39 -14.89 23.98
C ASP A 403 -0.65 -15.01 22.86
N ALA A 404 -1.80 -14.39 23.07
CA ALA A 404 -2.82 -14.24 22.04
C ALA A 404 -2.42 -13.08 21.09
N VAL A 405 -2.45 -13.38 19.80
CA VAL A 405 -2.13 -12.46 18.70
C VAL A 405 -3.16 -12.62 17.58
N THR A 406 -3.21 -11.67 16.66
CA THR A 406 -3.94 -11.78 15.39
C THR A 406 -2.96 -12.13 14.29
N LEU A 407 -3.22 -13.19 13.53
CA LEU A 407 -2.47 -13.51 12.32
C LEU A 407 -3.20 -12.92 11.10
N ASN A 408 -2.64 -11.90 10.49
CA ASN A 408 -3.09 -11.34 9.23
C ASN A 408 -2.31 -11.97 8.07
N VAL A 409 -3.02 -12.33 7.00
CA VAL A 409 -2.41 -12.89 5.79
C VAL A 409 -2.97 -12.18 4.58
N LEU A 410 -2.11 -11.54 3.80
CA LEU A 410 -2.42 -10.86 2.55
C LEU A 410 -1.74 -11.59 1.40
N VAL A 411 -2.51 -11.90 0.36
CA VAL A 411 -1.98 -12.48 -0.87
C VAL A 411 -2.51 -11.68 -2.06
N TRP A 412 -1.61 -11.18 -2.91
CA TRP A 412 -2.01 -10.48 -4.13
C TRP A 412 -1.18 -10.89 -5.35
N ALA A 413 -1.79 -10.78 -6.53
CA ALA A 413 -1.12 -11.02 -7.79
C ALA A 413 -0.05 -9.95 -8.06
N LEU A 414 1.13 -10.37 -8.54
CA LEU A 414 2.20 -9.45 -8.95
C LEU A 414 1.85 -8.70 -10.26
N ASP A 415 1.07 -9.36 -11.12
CA ASP A 415 0.58 -8.75 -12.36
C ASP A 415 -0.83 -8.20 -12.16
N ALA A 416 -1.12 -7.06 -12.77
CA ALA A 416 -2.47 -6.46 -12.77
C ALA A 416 -3.56 -7.44 -13.25
N ASN A 417 -3.22 -8.41 -14.09
CA ASN A 417 -4.12 -9.47 -14.56
C ASN A 417 -3.61 -10.88 -14.20
N GLY A 418 -2.97 -11.01 -13.04
CA GLY A 418 -2.43 -12.28 -12.54
C GLY A 418 -3.48 -13.19 -11.90
N VAL A 419 -3.01 -14.18 -11.14
CA VAL A 419 -3.85 -15.18 -10.46
C VAL A 419 -4.86 -14.52 -9.53
N ASP A 420 -6.09 -15.03 -9.46
CA ASP A 420 -7.00 -14.69 -8.35
C ASP A 420 -6.72 -15.65 -7.18
N PRO A 421 -5.98 -15.24 -6.14
CA PRO A 421 -5.55 -16.15 -5.11
C PRO A 421 -6.72 -16.55 -4.20
N ARG A 422 -6.51 -17.68 -3.53
CA ARG A 422 -7.32 -18.19 -2.43
C ARG A 422 -6.38 -18.66 -1.32
N VAL A 423 -6.73 -18.31 -0.09
CA VAL A 423 -5.98 -18.71 1.10
C VAL A 423 -6.77 -19.72 1.93
N ARG A 424 -6.06 -20.70 2.49
CA ARG A 424 -6.51 -21.54 3.61
C ARG A 424 -5.46 -21.48 4.71
N VAL A 425 -5.89 -21.53 5.97
CA VAL A 425 -4.98 -21.53 7.12
C VAL A 425 -5.19 -22.79 7.95
N PHE A 426 -4.10 -23.40 8.39
CA PHE A 426 -4.09 -24.58 9.24
C PHE A 426 -3.20 -24.36 10.47
N ASP A 427 -3.54 -25.01 11.57
CA ASP A 427 -2.73 -25.02 12.78
C ASP A 427 -1.56 -26.02 12.69
N ALA A 428 -0.74 -26.08 13.74
CA ALA A 428 0.38 -27.00 13.85
C ALA A 428 -0.01 -28.50 13.72
N ALA A 429 -1.27 -28.85 14.01
CA ALA A 429 -1.80 -30.21 13.90
C ALA A 429 -2.36 -30.52 12.49
N GLY A 430 -2.36 -29.55 11.59
CA GLY A 430 -2.93 -29.65 10.25
C GLY A 430 -4.46 -29.50 10.21
N SER A 431 -5.07 -28.98 11.28
CA SER A 431 -6.51 -28.71 11.32
C SER A 431 -6.80 -27.34 10.70
N ALA A 432 -7.88 -27.23 9.92
CA ALA A 432 -8.28 -25.96 9.33
C ALA A 432 -8.66 -24.96 10.44
N VAL A 433 -8.17 -23.73 10.31
CA VAL A 433 -8.38 -22.64 11.26
C VAL A 433 -9.43 -21.69 10.71
N ALA A 434 -10.35 -21.24 11.58
CA ALA A 434 -11.34 -20.23 11.24
C ALA A 434 -10.67 -18.87 11.06
N PHE A 435 -11.10 -18.15 10.02
CA PHE A 435 -10.62 -16.80 9.75
C PHE A 435 -11.78 -15.88 9.34
N GLN A 436 -11.55 -14.58 9.43
CA GLN A 436 -12.41 -13.56 8.85
C GLN A 436 -11.77 -13.10 7.54
N VAL A 437 -12.57 -12.96 6.48
CA VAL A 437 -12.09 -12.40 5.22
C VAL A 437 -12.06 -10.89 5.35
N LEU A 438 -10.94 -10.26 4.98
CA LEU A 438 -10.82 -8.81 4.89
C LEU A 438 -11.04 -8.34 3.46
N SER A 439 -10.43 -9.06 2.50
CA SER A 439 -10.62 -8.85 1.07
C SER A 439 -10.63 -10.17 0.31
N ASN A 440 -11.47 -10.25 -0.70
CA ASN A 440 -11.61 -11.35 -1.65
C ASN A 440 -12.12 -10.76 -2.97
N ASP A 441 -11.22 -10.04 -3.65
CA ASP A 441 -11.45 -9.35 -4.92
C ASP A 441 -10.50 -9.92 -5.98
N ARG A 442 -10.57 -9.43 -7.22
CA ARG A 442 -9.73 -9.89 -8.31
C ARG A 442 -8.26 -9.62 -8.00
N GLY A 443 -7.41 -10.64 -8.09
CA GLY A 443 -5.99 -10.56 -7.78
C GLY A 443 -5.65 -10.38 -6.30
N LEU A 444 -6.60 -10.48 -5.37
CA LEU A 444 -6.38 -10.20 -3.94
C LEU A 444 -7.19 -11.13 -3.03
N PHE A 445 -6.54 -11.66 -2.00
CA PHE A 445 -7.20 -12.37 -0.91
C PHE A 445 -6.48 -12.04 0.41
N SER A 446 -7.21 -11.48 1.37
CA SER A 446 -6.72 -11.13 2.69
C SER A 446 -7.62 -11.66 3.78
N VAL A 447 -7.02 -12.17 4.85
CA VAL A 447 -7.73 -12.75 6.00
C VAL A 447 -7.07 -12.36 7.32
N GLN A 448 -7.86 -12.41 8.40
CA GLN A 448 -7.35 -12.37 9.76
C GLN A 448 -7.82 -13.59 10.57
N VAL A 449 -6.89 -14.21 11.29
CA VAL A 449 -7.13 -15.28 12.25
C VAL A 449 -7.02 -14.68 13.64
N LEU A 450 -8.15 -14.58 14.33
CA LEU A 450 -8.21 -14.04 15.69
C LEU A 450 -7.74 -15.08 16.70
N ASN A 451 -7.10 -14.61 17.78
CA ASN A 451 -6.60 -15.46 18.88
C ASN A 451 -5.64 -16.56 18.39
N ALA A 452 -4.83 -16.26 17.38
CA ALA A 452 -3.66 -17.07 17.08
C ALA A 452 -2.71 -17.08 18.28
N VAL A 453 -1.93 -18.15 18.44
CA VAL A 453 -1.07 -18.34 19.61
C VAL A 453 0.39 -18.14 19.20
N ALA A 454 1.04 -17.15 19.79
CA ALA A 454 2.44 -16.85 19.55
C ALA A 454 3.34 -18.06 19.87
N GLY A 455 4.37 -18.27 19.05
CA GLY A 455 5.30 -19.40 19.15
C GLY A 455 4.81 -20.72 18.53
N GLN A 456 3.54 -20.81 18.11
CA GLN A 456 3.02 -21.94 17.35
C GLN A 456 3.27 -21.81 15.85
N ASP A 457 3.31 -22.95 15.17
CA ASP A 457 3.35 -22.99 13.71
C ASP A 457 1.95 -22.86 13.13
N TYR A 458 1.83 -22.03 12.09
CA TYR A 458 0.67 -21.98 11.22
C TYR A 458 1.09 -22.30 9.79
N TYR A 459 0.21 -22.98 9.05
CA TYR A 459 0.41 -23.28 7.64
C TYR A 459 -0.58 -22.49 6.80
N ILE A 460 -0.08 -21.84 5.77
CA ILE A 460 -0.87 -21.03 4.84
C ILE A 460 -0.78 -21.70 3.47
N GLN A 461 -1.91 -22.13 2.93
CA GLN A 461 -1.99 -22.61 1.56
C GLN A 461 -2.48 -21.51 0.65
N VAL A 462 -1.74 -21.26 -0.43
CA VAL A 462 -2.13 -20.38 -1.52
C VAL A 462 -2.46 -21.24 -2.75
N SER A 463 -3.56 -20.93 -3.41
CA SER A 463 -3.97 -21.62 -4.65
C SER A 463 -4.79 -20.68 -5.51
N ALA A 464 -5.06 -21.06 -6.76
CA ALA A 464 -6.04 -20.35 -7.57
C ALA A 464 -7.47 -20.50 -7.01
N ARG A 465 -8.23 -19.40 -7.00
CA ARG A 465 -9.65 -19.42 -6.65
C ARG A 465 -10.44 -20.28 -7.64
N GLU A 466 -11.38 -21.06 -7.13
CA GLU A 466 -12.27 -21.87 -7.96
C GLU A 466 -13.12 -20.97 -8.87
N GLY A 467 -13.11 -21.27 -10.18
CA GLY A 467 -13.82 -20.46 -11.18
C GLY A 467 -13.20 -19.09 -11.46
N ALA A 468 -11.97 -18.83 -11.00
CA ALA A 468 -11.21 -17.63 -11.33
C ALA A 468 -11.08 -17.45 -12.85
N ALA A 469 -11.03 -16.19 -13.29
CA ALA A 469 -10.72 -15.87 -14.68
C ALA A 469 -9.26 -16.21 -15.01
N LYS A 470 -8.39 -16.18 -14.00
CA LYS A 470 -6.96 -16.46 -14.08
C LYS A 470 -6.56 -17.42 -12.96
N THR A 471 -6.11 -18.60 -13.34
CA THR A 471 -5.75 -19.68 -12.41
C THR A 471 -4.25 -19.91 -12.29
N THR A 472 -3.42 -19.03 -12.87
CA THR A 472 -1.96 -19.11 -12.84
C THR A 472 -1.36 -17.71 -12.80
N GLY A 473 -0.17 -17.56 -12.24
CA GLY A 473 0.57 -16.29 -12.21
C GLY A 473 1.38 -16.11 -10.93
N GLY A 474 2.30 -15.15 -10.96
CA GLY A 474 3.07 -14.75 -9.80
C GLY A 474 2.21 -14.03 -8.77
N TYR A 475 2.49 -14.24 -7.49
CA TYR A 475 1.83 -13.55 -6.40
C TYR A 475 2.83 -13.21 -5.29
N PHE A 476 2.46 -12.26 -4.44
CA PHE A 476 3.14 -11.95 -3.19
C PHE A 476 2.27 -12.44 -2.04
N ILE A 477 2.89 -13.03 -1.01
CA ILE A 477 2.27 -13.35 0.27
C ILE A 477 2.97 -12.58 1.38
N ALA A 478 2.17 -11.98 2.26
CA ALA A 478 2.61 -11.30 3.47
C ALA A 478 1.82 -11.86 4.66
N ALA A 479 2.50 -12.37 5.67
CA ALA A 479 1.90 -12.86 6.91
C ALA A 479 2.50 -12.11 8.09
N ASP A 480 1.64 -11.62 8.97
CA ASP A 480 2.00 -10.80 10.12
C ASP A 480 1.21 -11.22 11.36
N PHE A 481 1.91 -11.36 12.47
CA PHE A 481 1.30 -11.55 13.78
C PHE A 481 1.44 -10.25 14.55
N ASN A 482 0.33 -9.73 15.06
CA ASN A 482 0.35 -8.48 15.83
C ASN A 482 -0.71 -8.49 16.95
N GLN A 483 -0.71 -7.43 17.74
CA GLN A 483 -1.72 -7.14 18.75
C GLN A 483 -2.48 -5.84 18.44
N LEU A 484 -2.50 -5.43 17.17
CA LEU A 484 -3.33 -4.31 16.72
C LEU A 484 -4.81 -4.65 16.91
N SER A 485 -5.63 -3.61 17.07
CA SER A 485 -7.09 -3.80 17.11
C SER A 485 -7.55 -4.45 15.80
N PRO A 486 -8.19 -5.64 15.83
CA PRO A 486 -8.60 -6.33 14.61
C PRO A 486 -9.59 -5.49 13.80
N LEU A 487 -9.56 -5.64 12.46
CA LEU A 487 -10.54 -4.97 11.62
C LEU A 487 -11.91 -5.62 11.84
N VAL A 488 -12.92 -4.80 12.07
CA VAL A 488 -14.29 -5.27 12.35
C VAL A 488 -15.21 -4.81 11.24
N PHE A 489 -16.06 -5.72 10.78
CA PHE A 489 -17.16 -5.41 9.89
C PHE A 489 -18.47 -5.33 10.65
N ASP A 490 -19.30 -4.35 10.29
CA ASP A 490 -20.66 -4.21 10.77
C ASP A 490 -21.61 -5.02 9.90
N ALA A 491 -22.55 -5.73 10.52
CA ALA A 491 -23.62 -6.40 9.79
C ALA A 491 -24.66 -5.37 9.35
N VAL A 492 -24.81 -5.20 8.04
CA VAL A 492 -25.67 -4.16 7.46
C VAL A 492 -27.03 -4.72 7.06
N ALA A 493 -27.05 -5.85 6.34
CA ALA A 493 -28.27 -6.48 5.89
C ALA A 493 -28.13 -8.00 5.83
N SER A 494 -29.25 -8.72 5.97
CA SER A 494 -29.31 -10.15 5.70
C SER A 494 -30.70 -10.55 5.25
N GLY A 495 -30.82 -11.63 4.51
CA GLY A 495 -32.09 -12.08 3.98
C GLY A 495 -31.99 -13.38 3.20
N THR A 496 -33.04 -13.71 2.45
CA THR A 496 -33.05 -14.86 1.55
C THR A 496 -33.60 -14.47 0.19
N THR A 497 -33.08 -15.07 -0.87
CA THR A 497 -33.56 -14.90 -2.24
C THR A 497 -33.95 -16.24 -2.83
N ALA A 498 -35.13 -16.33 -3.45
CA ALA A 498 -35.54 -17.51 -4.22
C ALA A 498 -34.84 -17.52 -5.60
N PRO A 499 -34.75 -18.66 -6.28
CA PRO A 499 -34.17 -18.73 -7.63
C PRO A 499 -34.83 -17.76 -8.60
N GLY A 500 -34.05 -16.87 -9.22
CA GLY A 500 -34.53 -15.86 -10.16
C GLY A 500 -35.32 -14.70 -9.54
N ALA A 501 -35.52 -14.68 -8.22
CA ALA A 501 -36.20 -13.59 -7.53
C ALA A 501 -35.21 -12.50 -7.12
N ALA A 502 -35.69 -11.26 -7.12
CA ALA A 502 -34.97 -10.11 -6.60
C ALA A 502 -35.72 -9.49 -5.42
N THR A 503 -34.98 -8.96 -4.44
CA THR A 503 -35.55 -8.16 -3.35
C THR A 503 -36.09 -6.84 -3.87
N ALA A 504 -36.95 -6.21 -3.08
CA ALA A 504 -37.19 -4.78 -3.25
C ALA A 504 -35.87 -4.01 -3.06
N GLY A 505 -35.80 -2.79 -3.58
CA GLY A 505 -34.68 -1.89 -3.29
C GLY A 505 -34.68 -1.51 -1.82
N GLU A 506 -33.59 -1.82 -1.13
CA GLU A 506 -33.33 -1.43 0.25
C GLU A 506 -32.53 -0.13 0.25
N THR A 507 -32.73 0.73 1.25
CA THR A 507 -31.99 1.99 1.34
C THR A 507 -30.76 1.82 2.23
N LEU A 508 -29.60 2.23 1.72
CA LEU A 508 -28.36 2.43 2.48
C LEU A 508 -28.10 3.94 2.56
N GLN A 509 -28.17 4.50 3.76
CA GLN A 509 -27.83 5.90 4.01
C GLN A 509 -26.40 5.98 4.55
N LEU A 510 -25.56 6.74 3.87
CA LEU A 510 -24.21 7.09 4.32
C LEU A 510 -24.21 8.54 4.83
N ASP A 511 -23.80 8.73 6.07
CA ASP A 511 -23.78 10.05 6.71
C ASP A 511 -22.52 10.86 6.32
N GLU A 512 -21.44 10.15 5.98
CA GLU A 512 -20.15 10.72 5.59
C GLU A 512 -19.65 10.10 4.28
N ALA A 513 -18.86 10.87 3.54
CA ALA A 513 -18.09 10.33 2.43
C ALA A 513 -16.92 9.52 2.98
N GLY A 514 -16.39 8.58 2.21
CA GLY A 514 -15.22 7.81 2.63
C GLY A 514 -14.97 6.58 1.77
N VAL A 515 -13.87 5.90 2.05
CA VAL A 515 -13.57 4.59 1.48
C VAL A 515 -14.24 3.52 2.34
N PHE A 516 -15.06 2.68 1.72
CA PHE A 516 -15.78 1.59 2.38
C PHE A 516 -15.36 0.25 1.79
N GLN A 517 -15.19 -0.75 2.67
CA GLN A 517 -15.02 -2.15 2.31
C GLN A 517 -16.36 -2.86 2.48
N PHE A 518 -16.89 -3.38 1.38
CA PHE A 518 -18.11 -4.20 1.37
C PHE A 518 -17.74 -5.67 1.35
N ALA A 519 -18.46 -6.51 2.09
CA ALA A 519 -18.34 -7.96 2.04
C ALA A 519 -19.74 -8.60 1.91
N LEU A 520 -19.93 -9.38 0.84
CA LEU A 520 -21.17 -10.10 0.58
C LEU A 520 -20.93 -11.61 0.75
N GLY A 521 -21.67 -12.23 1.67
CA GLY A 521 -21.70 -13.67 1.89
C GLY A 521 -22.97 -14.33 1.34
N ALA A 522 -22.85 -15.59 0.92
CA ALA A 522 -23.97 -16.45 0.54
C ALA A 522 -23.95 -17.75 1.35
N GLN A 523 -25.11 -18.16 1.86
CA GLN A 523 -25.24 -19.31 2.75
C GLN A 523 -26.61 -20.00 2.61
N ALA A 524 -26.81 -21.08 3.36
CA ALA A 524 -28.09 -21.79 3.48
C ALA A 524 -28.73 -22.27 2.15
N GLY A 525 -27.92 -22.48 1.10
CA GLY A 525 -28.32 -23.04 -0.19
C GLY A 525 -27.45 -24.25 -0.59
N ALA A 526 -27.58 -24.74 -1.82
CA ALA A 526 -26.67 -25.77 -2.32
C ALA A 526 -25.32 -25.16 -2.74
N ALA A 527 -24.22 -25.91 -2.60
CA ALA A 527 -22.91 -25.46 -3.04
C ALA A 527 -22.95 -24.98 -4.51
N GLY A 528 -22.44 -23.79 -4.75
CA GLY A 528 -22.46 -23.13 -6.06
C GLY A 528 -23.69 -22.25 -6.36
N ASP A 529 -24.78 -22.38 -5.60
CA ASP A 529 -25.91 -21.42 -5.65
C ASP A 529 -25.40 -20.01 -5.30
N ALA A 530 -25.98 -18.97 -5.91
CA ALA A 530 -25.43 -17.63 -5.89
C ALA A 530 -26.45 -16.53 -5.60
N VAL A 531 -25.99 -15.44 -5.00
CA VAL A 531 -26.72 -14.18 -4.82
C VAL A 531 -25.90 -13.03 -5.39
N THR A 532 -26.55 -12.15 -6.15
CA THR A 532 -25.94 -10.94 -6.71
C THR A 532 -26.51 -9.71 -6.00
N MET A 533 -25.63 -8.89 -5.44
CA MET A 533 -25.94 -7.56 -4.94
C MET A 533 -25.64 -6.51 -6.01
N THR A 534 -26.53 -5.55 -6.21
CA THR A 534 -26.30 -4.35 -7.03
C THR A 534 -26.58 -3.11 -6.20
N VAL A 535 -25.61 -2.19 -6.18
CA VAL A 535 -25.72 -0.90 -5.50
C VAL A 535 -25.92 0.20 -6.53
N TYR A 536 -26.90 1.05 -6.29
CA TYR A 536 -27.25 2.20 -7.13
C TYR A 536 -27.07 3.49 -6.36
N ASP A 537 -26.67 4.56 -7.04
CA ASP A 537 -26.68 5.92 -6.52
C ASP A 537 -28.12 6.48 -6.42
N GLU A 538 -28.26 7.72 -5.96
CA GLU A 538 -29.56 8.40 -5.80
C GLU A 538 -30.27 8.62 -7.15
N ASP A 539 -29.51 8.77 -8.23
CA ASP A 539 -30.01 8.94 -9.61
C ASP A 539 -30.42 7.61 -10.26
N GLY A 540 -30.14 6.48 -9.60
CA GLY A 540 -30.45 5.13 -10.09
C GLY A 540 -29.40 4.53 -11.03
N ASN A 541 -28.20 5.12 -11.12
CA ASN A 541 -27.08 4.52 -11.85
C ASN A 541 -26.43 3.44 -11.00
N VAL A 542 -25.93 2.38 -11.64
CA VAL A 542 -25.20 1.32 -10.95
C VAL A 542 -23.82 1.82 -10.54
N VAL A 543 -23.51 1.75 -9.24
CA VAL A 543 -22.18 2.07 -8.70
C VAL A 543 -21.28 0.83 -8.77
N PHE A 544 -21.75 -0.32 -8.28
CA PHE A 544 -21.03 -1.59 -8.38
C PHE A 544 -21.94 -2.81 -8.17
N VAL A 545 -21.40 -3.99 -8.48
CA VAL A 545 -22.06 -5.29 -8.38
C VAL A 545 -21.13 -6.29 -7.70
N LEU A 546 -21.68 -7.11 -6.79
CA LEU A 546 -20.99 -8.25 -6.19
C LEU A 546 -21.82 -9.52 -6.35
N THR A 547 -21.17 -10.66 -6.59
CA THR A 547 -21.85 -11.97 -6.65
C THR A 547 -21.17 -12.95 -5.71
N ALA A 548 -21.88 -13.38 -4.66
CA ALA A 548 -21.41 -14.36 -3.70
C ALA A 548 -21.99 -15.76 -4.00
N ARG A 549 -21.26 -16.82 -3.63
CA ARG A 549 -21.66 -18.22 -3.85
C ARG A 549 -21.62 -19.03 -2.56
N VAL A 550 -22.61 -19.90 -2.38
CA VAL A 550 -22.68 -20.80 -1.22
C VAL A 550 -21.52 -21.78 -1.26
N GLY A 551 -20.84 -21.91 -0.12
CA GLY A 551 -19.66 -22.75 0.05
C GLY A 551 -18.35 -22.04 -0.31
N GLN A 552 -18.40 -20.78 -0.76
CA GLN A 552 -17.21 -19.96 -1.02
C GLN A 552 -17.09 -18.83 0.03
N PRO A 553 -15.88 -18.32 0.28
CA PRO A 553 -15.70 -17.16 1.14
C PRO A 553 -16.47 -15.94 0.62
N PRO A 554 -16.88 -15.00 1.49
CA PRO A 554 -17.52 -13.75 1.07
C PRO A 554 -16.68 -13.00 0.04
N VAL A 555 -17.33 -12.44 -0.99
CA VAL A 555 -16.68 -11.59 -1.98
C VAL A 555 -16.67 -10.15 -1.49
N THR A 556 -15.64 -9.38 -1.83
CA THR A 556 -15.51 -8.01 -1.34
C THR A 556 -15.32 -6.98 -2.44
N ALA A 557 -15.56 -5.72 -2.13
CA ALA A 557 -15.15 -4.58 -2.95
C ALA A 557 -14.83 -3.37 -2.08
N THR A 558 -13.71 -2.72 -2.37
CA THR A 558 -13.38 -1.38 -1.83
C THR A 558 -13.95 -0.31 -2.74
N LYS A 559 -14.70 0.64 -2.19
CA LYS A 559 -15.32 1.75 -2.93
C LYS A 559 -15.27 3.02 -2.12
N TYR A 560 -14.81 4.10 -2.75
CA TYR A 560 -15.12 5.43 -2.25
C TYR A 560 -16.57 5.76 -2.59
N LEU A 561 -17.32 6.24 -1.60
CA LEU A 561 -18.70 6.68 -1.75
C LEU A 561 -18.86 8.05 -1.10
N THR A 562 -19.64 8.92 -1.72
CA THR A 562 -20.04 10.19 -1.11
C THR A 562 -21.14 9.96 -0.07
N ALA A 563 -21.26 10.87 0.89
CA ALA A 563 -22.44 10.93 1.76
C ALA A 563 -23.70 11.03 0.89
N GLY A 564 -24.77 10.35 1.29
CA GLY A 564 -26.00 10.31 0.51
C GLY A 564 -26.74 8.99 0.60
N LYS A 565 -27.79 8.91 -0.22
CA LYS A 565 -28.70 7.77 -0.24
C LYS A 565 -28.37 6.86 -1.41
N TYR A 566 -28.19 5.58 -1.10
CA TYR A 566 -27.97 4.52 -2.07
C TYR A 566 -29.12 3.51 -2.01
N THR A 567 -29.37 2.85 -3.13
CA THR A 567 -30.30 1.73 -3.22
C THR A 567 -29.53 0.43 -3.40
N VAL A 568 -29.81 -0.58 -2.58
CA VAL A 568 -29.21 -1.92 -2.66
C VAL A 568 -30.27 -2.93 -3.06
N ARG A 569 -29.96 -3.81 -4.02
CA ARG A 569 -30.84 -4.91 -4.44
C ARG A 569 -30.10 -6.23 -4.45
N TYR A 570 -30.75 -7.30 -3.99
CA TYR A 570 -30.21 -8.65 -4.01
C TYR A 570 -31.04 -9.54 -4.94
N ALA A 571 -30.39 -10.35 -5.77
CA ALA A 571 -31.04 -11.26 -6.69
C ALA A 571 -30.43 -12.66 -6.61
N GLY A 572 -31.27 -13.68 -6.42
CA GLY A 572 -30.87 -15.08 -6.50
C GLY A 572 -30.70 -15.49 -7.96
N ALA A 573 -29.61 -16.19 -8.31
CA ALA A 573 -29.44 -16.67 -9.68
C ALA A 573 -30.57 -17.63 -10.10
N THR A 574 -30.98 -17.58 -11.36
CA THR A 574 -32.04 -18.44 -11.91
C THR A 574 -31.66 -19.93 -11.89
N THR A 575 -30.36 -20.22 -11.86
CA THR A 575 -29.80 -21.57 -11.77
C THR A 575 -29.75 -22.13 -10.35
N ASN A 576 -30.12 -21.34 -9.33
CA ASN A 576 -30.09 -21.81 -7.94
C ASN A 576 -31.05 -22.99 -7.74
N LYS A 577 -30.61 -23.97 -6.95
CA LYS A 577 -31.43 -25.16 -6.65
C LYS A 577 -32.49 -24.90 -5.59
N GLY A 578 -32.34 -23.84 -4.80
CA GLY A 578 -33.27 -23.44 -3.76
C GLY A 578 -33.08 -21.98 -3.34
N ALA A 579 -33.71 -21.61 -2.23
CA ALA A 579 -33.49 -20.30 -1.64
C ALA A 579 -32.06 -20.19 -1.11
N VAL A 580 -31.46 -19.01 -1.28
CA VAL A 580 -30.09 -18.69 -0.82
C VAL A 580 -30.18 -17.57 0.20
N GLY A 581 -29.60 -17.79 1.38
CA GLY A 581 -29.39 -16.75 2.38
C GLY A 581 -28.23 -15.85 2.00
N TYR A 582 -28.35 -14.55 2.28
CA TYR A 582 -27.28 -13.57 2.08
C TYR A 582 -27.02 -12.77 3.35
N GLY A 583 -25.81 -12.24 3.47
CA GLY A 583 -25.40 -11.26 4.47
C GLY A 583 -24.48 -10.21 3.84
N LEU A 584 -24.81 -8.94 4.04
CA LEU A 584 -23.98 -7.80 3.69
C LEU A 584 -23.32 -7.26 4.96
N PHE A 585 -22.01 -7.10 4.88
CA PHE A 585 -21.20 -6.49 5.92
C PHE A 585 -20.40 -5.33 5.34
N MET A 586 -20.15 -4.30 6.15
CA MET A 586 -19.41 -3.11 5.74
C MET A 586 -18.46 -2.64 6.84
N THR A 587 -17.36 -2.01 6.44
CA THR A 587 -16.50 -1.22 7.33
C THR A 587 -15.97 -0.01 6.58
N GLN A 588 -15.82 1.11 7.27
CA GLN A 588 -15.26 2.33 6.71
C GLN A 588 -13.75 2.37 6.98
N LEU A 589 -12.95 2.49 5.92
CA LEU A 589 -11.48 2.46 5.95
C LEU A 589 -10.85 3.85 6.00
N SER A 590 -11.62 4.89 5.63
CA SER A 590 -11.15 6.28 5.68
C SER A 590 -12.29 7.22 6.03
N GLN A 591 -11.94 8.37 6.61
CA GLN A 591 -12.83 9.52 6.59
C GLN A 591 -12.77 10.18 5.22
N GLY A 592 -13.89 10.77 4.79
CA GLY A 592 -13.98 11.44 3.51
C GLY A 592 -13.53 12.88 3.62
N VAL A 593 -12.38 13.20 3.02
CA VAL A 593 -12.06 14.58 2.60
C VAL A 593 -12.77 14.91 1.28
N GLY A 594 -14.10 14.76 1.25
CA GLY A 594 -14.91 15.04 0.07
C GLY A 594 -15.35 16.51 -0.02
N PRO A 595 -15.60 17.09 -1.21
CA PRO A 595 -16.27 18.38 -1.31
C PRO A 595 -17.70 18.21 -0.78
N TYR A 596 -18.02 18.80 0.37
CA TYR A 596 -19.40 18.84 0.83
C TYR A 596 -20.29 19.46 -0.26
N ALA A 597 -21.32 18.73 -0.68
CA ALA A 597 -22.43 19.36 -1.38
C ALA A 597 -22.95 20.47 -0.44
N THR A 598 -22.89 21.72 -0.89
CA THR A 598 -23.44 22.86 -0.17
C THR A 598 -24.95 22.64 0.03
N SER A 599 -25.35 22.07 1.17
CA SER A 599 -26.74 22.15 1.57
C SER A 599 -27.00 23.60 1.97
N THR A 600 -27.56 24.38 1.06
CA THR A 600 -28.19 25.66 1.36
C THR A 600 -29.41 25.42 2.24
N SER A 601 -29.20 25.09 3.50
CA SER A 601 -30.22 25.22 4.54
C SER A 601 -29.96 26.54 5.24
N ALA A 602 -30.75 27.55 4.88
CA ALA A 602 -30.81 28.83 5.57
C ALA A 602 -30.93 28.58 7.09
N PRO A 603 -30.21 29.35 7.94
CA PRO A 603 -30.19 29.10 9.37
C PRO A 603 -31.62 29.20 9.93
N ALA A 604 -32.07 28.13 10.57
CA ALA A 604 -33.31 28.13 11.32
C ALA A 604 -33.21 29.19 12.42
N THR A 605 -34.13 30.14 12.40
CA THR A 605 -34.28 31.14 13.45
C THR A 605 -34.50 30.45 14.79
N SER A 606 -33.54 30.63 15.68
CA SER A 606 -33.61 30.28 17.10
C SER A 606 -34.81 30.96 17.76
N THR A 607 -35.78 30.15 18.19
CA THR A 607 -36.71 30.52 19.26
C THR A 607 -36.54 29.55 20.42
N ALA A 608 -36.25 30.11 21.59
CA ALA A 608 -35.94 29.44 22.84
C ALA A 608 -37.05 28.47 23.32
N PRO A 609 -36.69 27.40 24.08
CA PRO A 609 -37.64 26.38 24.50
C PRO A 609 -38.52 26.87 25.66
N SER A 610 -39.83 26.66 25.53
CA SER A 610 -40.77 26.76 26.66
C SER A 610 -41.05 25.36 27.25
N ARG A 611 -41.08 25.35 28.58
CA ARG A 611 -41.27 24.24 29.53
C ARG A 611 -42.54 23.38 29.26
N PRO A 612 -42.53 22.06 29.57
CA PRO A 612 -43.62 21.17 29.21
C PRO A 612 -44.81 21.25 30.18
N THR A 613 -46.01 21.18 29.62
CA THR A 613 -47.26 20.85 30.33
C THR A 613 -47.98 19.72 29.61
N THR A 614 -48.22 18.61 30.30
CA THR A 614 -49.24 17.59 29.95
C THR A 614 -50.64 18.21 30.01
N PRO A 615 -51.59 17.80 29.13
CA PRO A 615 -52.49 16.70 29.50
C PRO A 615 -52.99 15.79 28.35
N SER A 616 -53.62 14.70 28.79
CA SER A 616 -54.32 13.58 28.15
C SER A 616 -55.33 13.86 27.02
N SER A 617 -55.42 12.94 26.03
CA SER A 617 -56.54 12.00 25.78
C SER A 617 -56.77 11.66 24.28
N SER A 618 -56.95 10.34 24.04
CA SER A 618 -57.67 9.61 22.98
C SER A 618 -57.96 10.24 21.59
N SER A 619 -57.59 9.53 20.52
CA SER A 619 -58.56 9.05 19.52
C SER A 619 -57.97 7.97 18.61
N SER A 620 -58.85 7.03 18.25
CA SER A 620 -58.72 5.91 17.33
C SER A 620 -58.62 6.35 15.87
N GLY A 621 -57.73 5.74 15.10
CA GLY A 621 -57.67 5.85 13.65
C GLY A 621 -57.00 4.63 13.03
N THR A 622 -57.80 3.74 12.46
CA THR A 622 -57.36 2.61 11.64
C THR A 622 -56.81 3.15 10.32
N SER A 623 -55.53 2.92 10.03
CA SER A 623 -54.98 3.06 8.68
C SER A 623 -54.06 1.88 8.35
N THR A 624 -54.22 1.41 7.13
CA THR A 624 -53.61 0.23 6.51
C THR A 624 -52.08 0.29 6.54
N SER A 625 -51.47 -0.74 7.12
CA SER A 625 -50.03 -1.01 7.06
C SER A 625 -49.60 -1.26 5.60
N ALA A 626 -49.00 -0.26 4.97
CA ALA A 626 -47.95 -0.51 3.99
C ALA A 626 -46.68 -0.75 4.79
N SER A 627 -46.09 -1.94 4.68
CA SER A 627 -44.78 -2.23 5.28
C SER A 627 -43.78 -1.16 4.82
N PRO A 628 -43.11 -0.45 5.74
CA PRO A 628 -42.03 0.45 5.37
C PRO A 628 -40.91 -0.37 4.73
N SER A 629 -40.35 0.14 3.63
CA SER A 629 -39.10 -0.40 3.10
C SER A 629 -38.03 -0.29 4.19
N PRO A 630 -37.21 -1.31 4.43
CA PRO A 630 -36.14 -1.22 5.40
C PRO A 630 -35.15 -0.14 4.96
N SER A 631 -34.92 0.82 5.84
CA SER A 631 -33.87 1.84 5.72
C SER A 631 -32.77 1.51 6.71
N TYR A 632 -31.54 1.38 6.21
CA TYR A 632 -30.35 1.21 7.02
C TYR A 632 -29.60 2.54 7.06
N THR A 633 -29.45 3.12 8.25
CA THR A 633 -28.52 4.22 8.48
C THR A 633 -27.20 3.61 8.91
N TYR A 634 -26.16 3.80 8.11
CA TYR A 634 -24.81 3.38 8.47
C TYR A 634 -24.07 4.56 9.09
N THR A 635 -23.96 4.52 10.41
CA THR A 635 -23.07 5.38 11.17
C THR A 635 -22.06 4.44 11.80
N SER A 636 -20.78 4.56 11.43
CA SER A 636 -19.69 3.72 11.95
C SER A 636 -19.72 3.68 13.47
N SER A 637 -20.01 2.53 14.07
CA SER A 637 -20.12 2.42 15.52
C SER A 637 -18.76 2.22 16.19
N SER A 638 -18.49 2.97 17.27
CA SER A 638 -17.49 2.62 18.30
C SER A 638 -17.73 1.20 18.86
N PRO A 639 -16.69 0.50 19.35
CA PRO A 639 -16.66 -0.96 19.44
C PRO A 639 -17.66 -1.52 20.46
N GLY A 640 -18.87 -1.84 19.99
CA GLY A 640 -19.96 -2.38 20.78
C GLY A 640 -20.63 -3.54 20.04
N GLN A 641 -20.07 -4.74 20.20
CA GLN A 641 -20.56 -6.04 19.71
C GLN A 641 -20.93 -6.13 18.22
N SER A 642 -19.91 -6.21 17.36
CA SER A 642 -20.03 -6.82 16.04
C SER A 642 -20.01 -8.34 16.14
N ALA A 643 -21.00 -9.00 15.53
CA ALA A 643 -20.95 -10.43 15.23
C ALA A 643 -20.11 -10.62 13.97
N GLY A 644 -18.78 -10.72 14.12
CA GLY A 644 -17.87 -11.00 13.00
C GLY A 644 -18.29 -12.28 12.26
N TYR A 645 -18.21 -12.26 10.93
CA TYR A 645 -18.48 -13.43 10.11
C TYR A 645 -17.22 -14.29 10.00
N TYR A 646 -17.30 -15.53 10.48
CA TYR A 646 -16.19 -16.47 10.42
C TYR A 646 -16.38 -17.44 9.26
N TYR A 647 -15.29 -17.78 8.60
CA TYR A 647 -15.26 -18.75 7.53
C TYR A 647 -14.26 -19.87 7.85
N THR A 648 -14.67 -21.11 7.56
CA THR A 648 -13.86 -22.34 7.68
C THR A 648 -14.14 -23.20 6.46
N TYR A 649 -13.12 -23.90 5.96
CA TYR A 649 -13.23 -24.81 4.82
C TYR A 649 -13.54 -26.24 5.23
#